data_AF-A0A9D7TYZ8-F1
#
_entry.id   AF-A0A9D7TYZ8-F1
#
_cell.length_a   1.000
_cell.length_b   1.000
_cell.length_c   1.000
_cell.angle_alpha   90.00
_cell.angle_beta   90.00
_cell.angle_gamma   90.00
#
_symmetry.space_group_name_H-M   'P 1'
#
loop_
_entity.id
_entity.type
_entity.pdbx_description
1 polymer ?
#
loop_
_entity_poly.entity_id
_entity_poly.type
_entity_poly.pdbx_seq_one_letter_code
_entity_poly.pdbx_strand_id
1 'polypeptide(L)'
;MKKSIDYLMETKNWSKPLWFILIISILGVGMIGFQTYTDAPPMSGFKDETGKIIISQEDIEHGQEVFHKYALMEYGSFLGDGAQRGPDFSAEALHQINLAMIEYYTNQSKTKGQNPEIYGILENVKRELKVNRFDKEDEKVTLSMAQTYAFEQLIGFYEKRFLTSSQENHKSLKNYIKDKTEIKNLSAFFYWGAWVCVAQRPGSDFSYTHNWPYDPQAGNTPTSPVILWSVLGLLAFVLACGIVLYYIGQYNQLPNKFFKPAVNQLFSIDRVADYQPSATQKATFKFFWVAILLFFIQVSSGLVTINDFTNWLGYLGIDISSVPVTIPRSWHLMLSLYWISTCWIASSIFILPLLSKKEIAGQLPMINTLFVLLFILVVGSLAGMIMGPLGILGKWWYWLGHQGWEFVDLGKIYQVLLMIIFILWAVIIYRGIKPALVKNESWNLPNWILYSVIGIPLLFISGFVAKPETNFVIADFWRWMVIHMWVEAFFEVFITVIVSYLMVLMGLVSKQAAIRVVYFATILFLGTGLLGISHNFYWNAKPVATMALGSVFSTLQFVPLILLTVEAWRFKNMPKFAVGDVEYNQLSGFGFPEVFKYLVAVNFWNFFGAGVMGIIINLPIMNYFEHGTYLTVNHAHAALMGVYGNISVAACLFASKLILKPEKWNDKLMNTVFWSINAGLMLMVILDLFPAGSLQFKAVVEKGLWYGRSTEFIDQGIFHQLTWLRGVGAMVFFLGGVSPLTWFMVTRIRGLKK
;
A
#
# COMPACT_ATOMS: atom_id res chain seq x y z
N MET A 1 -7.52 41.16 -4.43
CA MET A 1 -7.24 39.81 -3.87
C MET A 1 -8.47 39.07 -3.32
N LYS A 2 -9.46 39.70 -2.65
CA LYS A 2 -10.76 39.05 -2.28
C LYS A 2 -11.40 38.23 -3.41
N LYS A 3 -11.34 38.73 -4.66
CA LYS A 3 -11.88 38.10 -5.87
C LYS A 3 -11.37 36.67 -6.17
N SER A 4 -10.20 36.25 -5.67
CA SER A 4 -9.61 34.93 -6.03
C SER A 4 -10.21 33.76 -5.26
N ILE A 5 -10.42 33.91 -3.95
CA ILE A 5 -11.09 32.88 -3.13
C ILE A 5 -12.56 32.76 -3.52
N ASP A 6 -13.25 33.89 -3.73
CA ASP A 6 -14.66 33.87 -4.13
C ASP A 6 -14.85 33.08 -5.44
N TYR A 7 -13.92 33.20 -6.39
CA TYR A 7 -13.90 32.42 -7.62
C TYR A 7 -13.79 30.90 -7.37
N LEU A 8 -12.87 30.48 -6.49
CA LEU A 8 -12.69 29.05 -6.13
C LEU A 8 -13.85 28.50 -5.28
N MET A 9 -14.61 29.37 -4.61
CA MET A 9 -15.74 28.98 -3.75
C MET A 9 -17.09 28.94 -4.50
N GLU A 10 -17.15 29.46 -5.72
CA GLU A 10 -18.32 29.40 -6.61
C GLU A 10 -18.36 28.08 -7.40
N THR A 11 -19.39 27.26 -7.17
CA THR A 11 -19.54 25.92 -7.78
C THR A 11 -19.52 25.91 -9.31
N LYS A 12 -19.94 27.00 -9.97
CA LYS A 12 -19.88 27.15 -11.43
C LYS A 12 -18.45 27.14 -11.98
N ASN A 13 -17.45 27.49 -11.16
CA ASN A 13 -16.05 27.58 -11.57
C ASN A 13 -15.26 26.30 -11.27
N TRP A 14 -15.83 25.34 -10.53
CA TRP A 14 -15.13 24.17 -10.01
C TRP A 14 -14.61 23.20 -11.07
N SER A 15 -15.23 23.19 -12.25
CA SER A 15 -14.78 22.37 -13.37
C SER A 15 -13.38 22.77 -13.85
N LYS A 16 -13.07 24.07 -13.89
CA LYS A 16 -11.83 24.57 -14.52
C LYS A 16 -10.57 24.14 -13.76
N PRO A 17 -10.46 24.33 -12.42
CA PRO A 17 -9.31 23.83 -11.67
C PRO A 17 -9.15 22.32 -11.74
N LEU A 18 -10.25 21.56 -11.66
CA LEU A 18 -10.20 20.10 -11.76
C LEU A 18 -9.72 19.65 -13.14
N TRP A 19 -10.24 20.22 -14.22
CA TRP A 19 -9.76 19.91 -15.58
C TRP A 19 -8.29 20.25 -15.76
N PHE A 20 -7.84 21.39 -15.24
CA PHE A 20 -6.42 21.76 -15.28
C PHE A 20 -5.55 20.71 -14.58
N ILE A 21 -5.91 20.32 -13.35
CA ILE A 21 -5.19 19.30 -12.58
C ILE A 21 -5.18 17.96 -13.31
N LEU A 22 -6.34 17.51 -13.81
CA LEU A 22 -6.46 16.24 -14.50
C LEU A 22 -5.64 16.22 -15.79
N ILE A 23 -5.67 17.28 -16.60
CA ILE A 23 -4.89 17.36 -17.84
C ILE A 23 -3.40 17.31 -17.53
N ILE A 24 -2.92 18.12 -16.60
CA ILE A 24 -1.49 18.12 -16.21
C ILE A 24 -1.07 16.77 -15.65
N SER A 25 -1.92 16.15 -14.83
CA SER A 25 -1.63 14.85 -14.24
C SER A 25 -1.62 13.73 -15.28
N ILE A 26 -2.59 13.71 -16.21
CA ILE A 26 -2.63 12.73 -17.30
C ILE A 26 -1.42 12.88 -18.22
N LEU A 27 -1.03 14.11 -18.56
CA LEU A 27 0.16 14.36 -19.37
C LEU A 27 1.44 13.92 -18.64
N GLY A 28 1.57 14.23 -17.35
CA GLY A 28 2.74 13.85 -16.56
C GLY A 28 2.82 12.33 -16.34
N VAL A 29 1.72 11.67 -15.98
CA VAL A 29 1.66 10.20 -15.87
C VAL A 29 1.89 9.55 -17.24
N GLY A 30 1.34 10.09 -18.32
CA GLY A 30 1.58 9.63 -19.68
C GLY A 30 3.04 9.73 -20.09
N MET A 31 3.72 10.82 -19.71
CA MET A 31 5.17 10.98 -19.90
C MET A 31 5.96 9.93 -19.12
N ILE A 32 5.63 9.69 -17.85
CA ILE A 32 6.30 8.65 -17.02
C ILE A 32 6.05 7.26 -17.63
N GLY A 33 4.84 7.00 -18.12
CA GLY A 33 4.50 5.76 -18.81
C GLY A 33 5.30 5.59 -20.09
N PHE A 34 5.41 6.62 -20.93
CA PHE A 34 6.23 6.58 -22.13
C PHE A 34 7.70 6.30 -21.81
N GLN A 35 8.29 7.05 -20.87
CA GLN A 35 9.67 6.86 -20.41
C GLN A 35 9.90 5.46 -19.81
N THR A 36 8.89 4.89 -19.16
CA THR A 36 8.97 3.52 -18.63
C THR A 36 9.24 2.50 -19.73
N TYR A 37 8.64 2.65 -20.91
CA TYR A 37 8.84 1.71 -22.02
C TYR A 37 10.12 1.99 -22.81
N THR A 38 10.50 3.26 -22.98
CA THR A 38 11.70 3.62 -23.76
C THR A 38 13.00 3.44 -22.98
N ASP A 39 12.96 3.66 -21.66
CA ASP A 39 14.15 3.75 -20.82
C ASP A 39 14.30 2.56 -19.87
N ALA A 40 13.43 1.54 -19.99
CA ALA A 40 13.56 0.30 -19.23
C ALA A 40 14.92 -0.36 -19.50
N PRO A 41 15.55 -0.96 -18.47
CA PRO A 41 16.74 -1.77 -18.68
C PRO A 41 16.39 -2.95 -19.59
N PRO A 42 17.23 -3.27 -20.58
CA PRO A 42 16.98 -4.40 -21.46
C PRO A 42 16.98 -5.69 -20.63
N MET A 43 15.97 -6.53 -20.85
CA MET A 43 15.92 -7.89 -20.31
C MET A 43 16.58 -8.84 -21.32
N SER A 44 17.81 -8.49 -21.71
CA SER A 44 18.60 -9.20 -22.70
C SER A 44 19.45 -10.30 -22.06
N GLY A 45 19.79 -11.32 -22.84
CA GLY A 45 20.74 -12.34 -22.42
C GLY A 45 22.16 -11.79 -22.23
N PHE A 46 22.99 -12.57 -21.53
CA PHE A 46 24.39 -12.30 -21.26
C PHE A 46 25.30 -13.32 -21.97
N LYS A 47 26.37 -12.83 -22.59
CA LYS A 47 27.40 -13.64 -23.24
C LYS A 47 28.78 -13.35 -22.66
N ASP A 48 29.72 -14.27 -22.77
CA ASP A 48 31.12 -14.01 -22.44
C ASP A 48 31.88 -13.30 -23.58
N GLU A 49 33.15 -12.96 -23.32
CA GLU A 49 34.04 -12.31 -24.30
C GLU A 49 34.31 -13.16 -25.55
N THR A 50 34.05 -14.48 -25.51
CA THR A 50 34.19 -15.39 -26.66
C THR A 50 32.92 -15.48 -27.51
N GLY A 51 31.81 -14.88 -27.05
CA GLY A 51 30.50 -14.94 -27.69
C GLY A 51 29.62 -16.11 -27.23
N LYS A 52 30.06 -16.91 -26.25
CA LYS A 52 29.25 -18.00 -25.69
C LYS A 52 28.17 -17.42 -24.79
N ILE A 53 26.93 -17.88 -24.98
CA ILE A 53 25.80 -17.48 -24.13
C ILE A 53 25.98 -18.09 -22.74
N ILE A 54 25.99 -17.24 -21.72
CA ILE A 54 26.08 -17.61 -20.30
C ILE A 54 24.70 -17.60 -19.66
N ILE A 55 23.88 -16.60 -20.01
CA ILE A 55 22.49 -16.45 -19.58
C ILE A 55 21.67 -16.09 -20.83
N SER A 56 20.66 -16.87 -21.17
CA SER A 56 19.73 -16.47 -22.24
C SER A 56 18.63 -15.53 -21.71
N GLN A 57 17.96 -14.80 -22.59
CA GLN A 57 16.78 -14.01 -22.19
C GLN A 57 15.69 -14.92 -21.58
N GLU A 58 15.48 -16.11 -22.17
CA GLU A 58 14.53 -17.10 -21.66
C GLU A 58 14.88 -17.57 -20.24
N ASP A 59 16.16 -17.70 -19.88
CA ASP A 59 16.56 -18.07 -18.52
C ASP A 59 16.13 -16.99 -17.50
N ILE A 60 16.23 -15.71 -17.88
CA ILE A 60 15.83 -14.57 -17.03
C ILE A 60 14.30 -14.51 -16.91
N GLU A 61 13.58 -14.64 -18.02
CA GLU A 61 12.10 -14.64 -18.05
C GLU A 61 11.53 -15.81 -17.22
N HIS A 62 12.02 -17.03 -17.43
CA HIS A 62 11.63 -18.17 -16.61
C HIS A 62 12.00 -17.99 -15.14
N GLY A 63 13.12 -17.32 -14.84
CA GLY A 63 13.51 -16.97 -13.47
C GLY A 63 12.51 -16.03 -12.81
N GLN A 64 12.03 -15.02 -13.54
CA GLN A 64 10.98 -14.11 -13.10
C GLN A 64 9.65 -14.86 -12.88
N GLU A 65 9.29 -15.78 -13.77
CA GLU A 65 8.10 -16.62 -13.59
C GLU A 65 8.19 -17.49 -12.33
N VAL A 66 9.36 -18.09 -12.05
CA VAL A 66 9.62 -18.86 -10.83
C VAL A 66 9.48 -17.95 -9.59
N PHE A 67 10.04 -16.74 -9.63
CA PHE A 67 9.90 -15.76 -8.57
C PHE A 67 8.41 -15.48 -8.24
N HIS A 68 7.58 -15.29 -9.28
CA HIS A 68 6.15 -15.07 -9.12
C HIS A 68 5.37 -16.31 -8.68
N LYS A 69 5.64 -17.46 -9.30
CA LYS A 69 4.99 -18.75 -9.05
C LYS A 69 5.07 -19.17 -7.59
N TYR A 70 6.25 -18.99 -6.98
CA TYR A 70 6.51 -19.33 -5.58
C TYR A 70 6.25 -18.16 -4.62
N ALA A 71 5.68 -17.06 -5.10
CA ALA A 71 5.37 -15.86 -4.31
C ALA A 71 6.58 -15.35 -3.51
N LEU A 72 7.77 -15.31 -4.11
CA LEU A 72 8.98 -14.90 -3.39
C LEU A 72 8.97 -13.43 -2.98
N MET A 73 8.16 -12.59 -3.64
CA MET A 73 7.87 -11.21 -3.22
C MET A 73 7.11 -11.11 -1.88
N GLU A 74 6.49 -12.21 -1.44
CA GLU A 74 5.83 -12.34 -0.12
C GLU A 74 6.77 -12.87 0.96
N TYR A 75 8.02 -13.16 0.59
CA TYR A 75 9.09 -13.53 1.52
C TYR A 75 10.18 -12.47 1.60
N GLY A 76 10.76 -12.11 0.45
CA GLY A 76 11.76 -11.05 0.30
C GLY A 76 11.28 -9.96 -0.66
N SER A 77 12.22 -9.16 -1.16
CA SER A 77 11.94 -8.10 -2.13
C SER A 77 12.82 -8.19 -3.37
N PHE A 78 12.38 -7.58 -4.46
CA PHE A 78 13.18 -7.39 -5.67
C PHE A 78 13.08 -5.92 -6.09
N LEU A 79 14.22 -5.27 -6.33
CA LEU A 79 14.32 -3.81 -6.45
C LEU A 79 13.69 -3.05 -5.26
N GLY A 80 13.74 -3.66 -4.07
CA GLY A 80 13.24 -3.10 -2.80
C GLY A 80 11.75 -3.27 -2.55
N ASP A 81 10.97 -3.63 -3.57
CA ASP A 81 9.53 -3.90 -3.43
C ASP A 81 9.26 -5.35 -3.03
N GLY A 82 8.42 -5.55 -2.02
CA GLY A 82 8.04 -6.85 -1.48
C GLY A 82 8.16 -6.94 0.05
N ALA A 83 8.28 -8.17 0.54
CA ALA A 83 8.33 -8.49 1.96
C ALA A 83 9.71 -8.24 2.57
N GLN A 84 9.72 -7.98 3.89
CA GLN A 84 10.90 -7.64 4.69
C GLN A 84 11.38 -8.80 5.58
N ARG A 85 10.87 -10.02 5.36
CA ARG A 85 11.29 -11.22 6.12
C ARG A 85 12.59 -11.81 5.60
N GLY A 86 12.68 -11.94 4.29
CA GLY A 86 13.85 -12.41 3.55
C GLY A 86 14.75 -11.27 3.09
N PRO A 87 15.77 -11.57 2.28
CA PRO A 87 16.64 -10.55 1.71
C PRO A 87 15.91 -9.70 0.68
N ASP A 88 16.53 -8.59 0.30
CA ASP A 88 16.29 -8.04 -1.03
C ASP A 88 17.18 -8.80 -2.02
N PHE A 89 16.57 -9.54 -2.94
CA PHE A 89 17.28 -10.44 -3.85
C PHE A 89 18.21 -9.69 -4.81
N SER A 90 17.86 -8.46 -5.20
CA SER A 90 18.71 -7.62 -6.06
C SER A 90 19.94 -7.13 -5.31
N ALA A 91 19.77 -6.64 -4.07
CA ALA A 91 20.87 -6.18 -3.22
C ALA A 91 21.79 -7.33 -2.80
N GLU A 92 21.23 -8.48 -2.46
CA GLU A 92 21.99 -9.65 -2.07
C GLU A 92 22.77 -10.22 -3.25
N ALA A 93 22.14 -10.37 -4.41
CA ALA A 93 22.85 -10.83 -5.61
C ALA A 93 23.98 -9.88 -5.99
N LEU A 94 23.77 -8.57 -5.94
CA LEU A 94 24.82 -7.57 -6.19
C LEU A 94 26.01 -7.74 -5.23
N HIS A 95 25.72 -7.93 -3.93
CA HIS A 95 26.75 -8.12 -2.94
C HIS A 95 27.55 -9.42 -3.17
N GLN A 96 26.86 -10.53 -3.45
CA GLN A 96 27.51 -11.83 -3.73
C GLN A 96 28.33 -11.79 -5.02
N ILE A 97 27.85 -11.11 -6.07
CA ILE A 97 28.60 -10.91 -7.32
C ILE A 97 29.89 -10.12 -7.03
N ASN A 98 29.80 -9.04 -6.26
CA ASN A 98 30.95 -8.24 -5.87
C ASN A 98 31.99 -9.08 -5.11
N LEU A 99 31.57 -9.86 -4.11
CA LEU A 99 32.46 -10.75 -3.35
C LEU A 99 33.14 -11.81 -4.25
N ALA A 100 32.39 -12.45 -5.15
CA ALA A 100 32.93 -13.45 -6.05
C ALA A 100 33.93 -12.86 -7.07
N MET A 101 33.69 -11.64 -7.56
CA MET A 101 34.66 -10.94 -8.41
C MET A 101 35.94 -10.57 -7.65
N ILE A 102 35.83 -10.13 -6.40
CA ILE A 102 36.99 -9.86 -5.54
C ILE A 102 37.80 -11.14 -5.31
N GLU A 103 37.11 -12.26 -5.05
CA GLU A 103 37.74 -13.58 -4.90
C GLU A 103 38.49 -13.98 -6.18
N TYR A 104 37.84 -13.83 -7.34
CA TYR A 104 38.44 -14.15 -8.64
C TYR A 104 39.77 -13.42 -8.85
N TYR A 105 39.79 -12.10 -8.66
CA TYR A 105 41.01 -11.31 -8.82
C TYR A 105 42.06 -11.60 -7.75
N THR A 106 41.63 -11.85 -6.51
CA THR A 106 42.54 -12.24 -5.42
C THR A 106 43.25 -13.55 -5.73
N ASN A 107 42.51 -14.55 -6.22
CA ASN A 107 43.06 -15.84 -6.64
C ASN A 107 43.95 -15.68 -7.88
N GLN A 108 43.57 -14.82 -8.83
CA GLN A 108 44.39 -14.50 -9.99
C GLN A 108 45.74 -13.88 -9.58
N SER A 109 45.78 -12.93 -8.64
CA SER A 109 47.04 -12.36 -8.13
C SER A 109 47.91 -13.43 -7.48
N LYS A 110 47.32 -14.31 -6.64
CA LYS A 110 48.05 -15.41 -5.97
C LYS A 110 48.65 -16.39 -6.99
N THR A 111 47.90 -16.80 -8.01
CA THR A 111 48.39 -17.70 -9.06
C THR A 111 49.53 -17.10 -9.89
N LYS A 112 49.56 -15.77 -10.02
CA LYS A 112 50.66 -15.02 -10.65
C LYS A 112 51.87 -14.79 -9.73
N GLY A 113 51.85 -15.32 -8.50
CA GLY A 113 52.92 -15.13 -7.51
C GLY A 113 52.99 -13.71 -6.93
N GLN A 114 51.91 -12.92 -7.05
CA GLN A 114 51.84 -11.54 -6.56
C GLN A 114 51.07 -11.49 -5.23
N ASN A 115 51.50 -10.60 -4.33
CA ASN A 115 50.70 -10.28 -3.15
C ASN A 115 49.45 -9.51 -3.60
N PRO A 116 48.23 -9.94 -3.25
CA PRO A 116 47.01 -9.26 -3.66
C PRO A 116 46.95 -7.82 -3.10
N GLU A 117 46.93 -6.82 -3.98
CA GLU A 117 46.67 -5.43 -3.58
C GLU A 117 45.15 -5.22 -3.43
N ILE A 118 44.64 -5.51 -2.23
CA ILE A 118 43.19 -5.57 -1.97
C ILE A 118 42.47 -4.26 -2.35
N TYR A 119 43.02 -3.09 -2.03
CA TYR A 119 42.40 -1.81 -2.38
C TYR A 119 42.31 -1.61 -3.90
N GLY A 120 43.37 -1.97 -4.64
CA GLY A 120 43.36 -1.92 -6.10
C GLY A 120 42.33 -2.87 -6.71
N ILE A 121 42.20 -4.09 -6.16
CA ILE A 121 41.20 -5.07 -6.57
C ILE A 121 39.78 -4.55 -6.32
N LEU A 122 39.51 -3.99 -5.13
CA LEU A 122 38.19 -3.42 -4.78
C LEU A 122 37.79 -2.33 -5.76
N GLU A 123 38.66 -1.35 -6.03
CA GLU A 123 38.38 -0.28 -6.99
C GLU A 123 38.28 -0.78 -8.43
N ASN A 124 39.01 -1.84 -8.80
CA ASN A 124 38.88 -2.47 -10.10
C ASN A 124 37.50 -3.11 -10.28
N VAL A 125 37.03 -3.89 -9.29
CA VAL A 125 35.71 -4.52 -9.31
C VAL A 125 34.60 -3.48 -9.38
N LYS A 126 34.67 -2.40 -8.59
CA LYS A 126 33.70 -1.29 -8.66
C LYS A 126 33.61 -0.70 -10.06
N ARG A 127 34.75 -0.36 -10.67
CA ARG A 127 34.77 0.19 -12.03
C ARG A 127 34.17 -0.80 -13.02
N GLU A 128 34.54 -2.07 -12.92
CA GLU A 128 34.08 -3.11 -13.83
C GLU A 128 32.58 -3.36 -13.75
N LEU A 129 32.01 -3.41 -12.54
CA LEU A 129 30.57 -3.54 -12.32
C LEU A 129 29.78 -2.35 -12.91
N LYS A 130 30.35 -1.14 -12.86
CA LYS A 130 29.71 0.08 -13.38
C LYS A 130 29.66 0.13 -14.91
N VAL A 131 30.57 -0.54 -15.62
CA VAL A 131 30.61 -0.48 -17.10
C VAL A 131 29.43 -1.23 -17.70
N ASN A 132 28.62 -0.50 -18.48
CA ASN A 132 27.54 -1.09 -19.25
C ASN A 132 28.07 -1.58 -20.61
N ARG A 133 28.09 -2.90 -20.79
CA ARG A 133 28.52 -3.58 -22.03
C ARG A 133 27.35 -4.12 -22.85
N PHE A 134 26.17 -3.48 -22.75
CA PHE A 134 25.03 -3.81 -23.59
C PHE A 134 25.28 -3.37 -25.04
N ASP A 135 25.17 -4.32 -25.95
CA ASP A 135 25.23 -4.10 -27.40
C ASP A 135 23.80 -4.03 -27.96
N LYS A 136 23.49 -2.94 -28.67
CA LYS A 136 22.16 -2.73 -29.28
C LYS A 136 21.94 -3.57 -30.53
N GLU A 137 22.98 -3.99 -31.23
CA GLU A 137 22.86 -4.78 -32.47
C GLU A 137 22.68 -6.27 -32.17
N ASP A 138 23.42 -6.81 -31.20
CA ASP A 138 23.30 -8.22 -30.77
C ASP A 138 22.26 -8.44 -29.65
N GLU A 139 21.70 -7.34 -29.12
CA GLU A 139 20.76 -7.31 -27.99
C GLU A 139 21.23 -8.17 -26.81
N LYS A 140 22.51 -8.08 -26.45
CA LYS A 140 23.13 -8.83 -25.35
C LYS A 140 24.13 -7.99 -24.58
N VAL A 141 24.36 -8.38 -23.34
CA VAL A 141 25.41 -7.79 -22.49
C VAL A 141 26.63 -8.72 -22.46
N THR A 142 27.80 -8.17 -22.76
CA THR A 142 29.05 -8.94 -22.66
C THR A 142 29.59 -8.92 -21.21
N LEU A 143 29.78 -10.10 -20.63
CA LEU A 143 30.37 -10.32 -19.31
C LEU A 143 31.87 -10.55 -19.42
N SER A 144 32.60 -10.03 -18.45
CA SER A 144 34.00 -10.40 -18.26
C SER A 144 34.14 -11.82 -17.72
N MET A 145 35.36 -12.34 -17.68
CA MET A 145 35.66 -13.60 -17.00
C MET A 145 35.32 -13.56 -15.50
N ALA A 146 35.57 -12.44 -14.82
CA ALA A 146 35.26 -12.29 -13.39
C ALA A 146 33.74 -12.30 -13.13
N GLN A 147 32.97 -11.64 -14.00
CA GLN A 147 31.50 -11.65 -13.94
C GLN A 147 30.91 -13.02 -14.27
N THR A 148 31.49 -13.73 -15.24
CA THR A 148 31.09 -15.10 -15.58
C THR A 148 31.33 -16.05 -14.41
N TYR A 149 32.52 -15.97 -13.78
CA TYR A 149 32.82 -16.70 -12.54
C TYR A 149 31.83 -16.35 -11.41
N ALA A 150 31.52 -15.07 -11.23
CA ALA A 150 30.59 -14.62 -10.21
C ALA A 150 29.17 -15.17 -10.40
N PHE A 151 28.69 -15.30 -11.65
CA PHE A 151 27.41 -15.94 -11.92
C PHE A 151 27.39 -17.42 -11.54
N GLU A 152 28.47 -18.16 -11.80
CA GLU A 152 28.58 -19.57 -11.38
C GLU A 152 28.54 -19.72 -9.86
N GLN A 153 29.24 -18.83 -9.12
CA GLN A 153 29.18 -18.80 -7.66
C GLN A 153 27.77 -18.45 -7.15
N LEU A 154 27.07 -17.54 -7.84
CA LEU A 154 25.71 -17.12 -7.49
C LEU A 154 24.71 -18.28 -7.60
N ILE A 155 24.83 -19.12 -8.64
CA ILE A 155 24.02 -20.35 -8.78
C ILE A 155 24.25 -21.25 -7.56
N GLY A 156 25.51 -21.52 -7.21
CA GLY A 156 25.85 -22.35 -6.05
C GLY A 156 25.32 -21.78 -4.73
N PHE A 157 25.35 -20.46 -4.57
CA PHE A 157 24.81 -19.76 -3.41
C PHE A 157 23.30 -19.99 -3.26
N TYR A 158 22.50 -19.79 -4.33
CA TYR A 158 21.06 -19.98 -4.27
C TYR A 158 20.64 -21.46 -4.27
N GLU A 159 21.38 -22.36 -4.92
CA GLU A 159 21.18 -23.81 -4.76
C GLU A 159 21.33 -24.21 -3.28
N LYS A 160 22.39 -23.72 -2.61
CA LYS A 160 22.58 -23.97 -1.18
C LYS A 160 21.44 -23.42 -0.34
N ARG A 161 20.89 -22.26 -0.69
CA ARG A 161 19.76 -21.65 0.03
C ARG A 161 18.45 -22.43 -0.11
N PHE A 162 18.07 -22.82 -1.32
CA PHE A 162 16.76 -23.44 -1.56
C PHE A 162 16.76 -24.97 -1.32
N LEU A 163 17.89 -25.65 -1.55
CA LEU A 163 17.99 -27.11 -1.46
C LEU A 163 18.61 -27.62 -0.15
N THR A 164 19.61 -26.91 0.39
CA THR A 164 20.36 -27.42 1.55
C THR A 164 19.65 -27.10 2.86
N SER A 165 19.69 -28.04 3.80
CA SER A 165 19.22 -27.84 5.18
C SER A 165 20.28 -27.18 6.07
N SER A 166 20.95 -26.11 5.63
CA SER A 166 21.85 -25.41 6.55
C SER A 166 21.03 -24.75 7.65
N GLN A 167 21.61 -24.66 8.86
CA GLN A 167 21.00 -23.95 10.00
C GLN A 167 20.71 -22.46 9.70
N GLU A 168 21.35 -21.91 8.66
CA GLU A 168 21.17 -20.53 8.17
C GLU A 168 19.93 -20.36 7.27
N ASN A 169 19.34 -21.44 6.77
CA ASN A 169 18.14 -21.39 5.94
C ASN A 169 16.90 -21.50 6.81
N HIS A 170 16.01 -20.50 6.72
CA HIS A 170 14.71 -20.52 7.39
C HIS A 170 13.93 -21.79 7.09
N LYS A 171 13.33 -22.37 8.13
CA LYS A 171 12.48 -23.57 8.02
C LYS A 171 11.35 -23.40 6.99
N SER A 172 10.87 -22.17 6.79
CA SER A 172 9.74 -21.86 5.90
C SER A 172 10.04 -21.95 4.40
N LEU A 173 11.31 -21.85 3.96
CA LEU A 173 11.70 -22.02 2.55
C LEU A 173 12.52 -23.28 2.26
N LYS A 174 12.77 -24.12 3.27
CA LYS A 174 13.50 -25.36 3.09
C LYS A 174 12.75 -26.29 2.13
N ASN A 175 13.42 -26.74 1.06
CA ASN A 175 12.81 -27.60 0.01
C ASN A 175 11.58 -26.98 -0.65
N TYR A 176 11.45 -25.65 -0.62
CA TYR A 176 10.33 -24.92 -1.21
C TYR A 176 10.41 -24.89 -2.74
N ILE A 177 11.62 -24.70 -3.28
CA ILE A 177 11.93 -24.88 -4.71
C ILE A 177 12.88 -26.07 -4.81
N LYS A 178 12.44 -27.14 -5.49
CA LYS A 178 13.18 -28.41 -5.58
C LYS A 178 13.90 -28.60 -6.91
N ASP A 179 13.41 -27.95 -7.96
CA ASP A 179 13.97 -28.06 -9.30
C ASP A 179 15.21 -27.18 -9.42
N LYS A 180 16.36 -27.81 -9.69
CA LYS A 180 17.64 -27.11 -9.91
C LYS A 180 17.61 -26.18 -11.11
N THR A 181 16.86 -26.52 -12.15
CA THR A 181 16.68 -25.67 -13.32
C THR A 181 15.92 -24.41 -12.96
N GLU A 182 14.85 -24.52 -12.16
CA GLU A 182 14.12 -23.34 -11.65
C GLU A 182 15.04 -22.44 -10.81
N ILE A 183 15.91 -23.02 -9.96
CA ILE A 183 16.87 -22.25 -9.14
C ILE A 183 17.93 -21.56 -10.01
N LYS A 184 18.44 -22.24 -11.05
CA LYS A 184 19.38 -21.64 -12.01
C LYS A 184 18.75 -20.45 -12.73
N ASN A 185 17.52 -20.61 -13.22
CA ASN A 185 16.78 -19.53 -13.89
C ASN A 185 16.51 -18.36 -12.92
N LEU A 186 16.11 -18.67 -11.68
CA LEU A 186 15.94 -17.66 -10.64
C LEU A 186 17.24 -16.90 -10.35
N SER A 187 18.39 -17.60 -10.34
CA SER A 187 19.71 -16.98 -10.19
C SER A 187 20.06 -16.07 -11.37
N ALA A 188 19.65 -16.42 -12.60
CA ALA A 188 19.79 -15.56 -13.78
C ALA A 188 18.94 -14.29 -13.66
N PHE A 189 17.70 -14.40 -13.17
CA PHE A 189 16.84 -13.25 -12.90
C PHE A 189 17.42 -12.33 -11.80
N PHE A 190 17.94 -12.90 -10.72
CA PHE A 190 18.60 -12.13 -9.66
C PHE A 190 19.90 -11.47 -10.13
N TYR A 191 20.68 -12.14 -10.97
CA TYR A 191 21.86 -11.56 -11.62
C TYR A 191 21.48 -10.36 -12.50
N TRP A 192 20.42 -10.49 -13.31
CA TRP A 192 19.89 -9.37 -14.11
C TRP A 192 19.48 -8.20 -13.21
N GLY A 193 18.75 -8.45 -12.12
CA GLY A 193 18.39 -7.42 -11.15
C GLY A 193 19.60 -6.70 -10.55
N ALA A 194 20.64 -7.45 -10.15
CA ALA A 194 21.88 -6.88 -9.66
C ALA A 194 22.62 -6.04 -10.73
N TRP A 195 22.64 -6.50 -11.99
CA TRP A 195 23.20 -5.75 -13.11
C TRP A 195 22.45 -4.43 -13.33
N VAL A 196 21.11 -4.45 -13.31
CA VAL A 196 20.28 -3.24 -13.38
C VAL A 196 20.63 -2.26 -12.26
N CYS A 197 20.88 -2.76 -11.05
CA CYS A 197 21.22 -1.93 -9.89
C CYS A 197 22.59 -1.25 -9.96
N VAL A 198 23.55 -1.79 -10.70
CA VAL A 198 24.95 -1.31 -10.67
C VAL A 198 25.45 -0.76 -12.01
N ALA A 199 25.05 -1.32 -13.15
CA ALA A 199 25.54 -0.90 -14.45
C ALA A 199 25.05 0.51 -14.81
N GLN A 200 25.95 1.37 -15.26
CA GLN A 200 25.63 2.75 -15.65
C GLN A 200 24.61 2.78 -16.78
N ARG A 201 23.62 3.65 -16.65
CA ARG A 201 22.68 3.91 -17.74
C ARG A 201 23.45 4.52 -18.92
N PRO A 202 23.18 4.13 -20.18
CA PRO A 202 23.85 4.71 -21.34
C PRO A 202 23.76 6.25 -21.34
N GLY A 203 24.91 6.91 -21.47
CA GLY A 203 25.00 8.38 -21.47
C GLY A 203 24.84 9.04 -20.09
N SER A 204 24.87 8.27 -18.99
CA SER A 204 24.79 8.78 -17.61
C SER A 204 25.97 8.27 -16.77
N ASP A 205 26.22 8.91 -15.62
CA ASP A 205 27.25 8.52 -14.64
C ASP A 205 26.70 7.69 -13.47
N PHE A 206 25.39 7.41 -13.47
CA PHE A 206 24.67 6.61 -12.47
C PHE A 206 24.05 5.34 -13.07
N SER A 207 23.77 4.33 -12.25
CA SER A 207 23.14 3.08 -12.69
C SER A 207 21.68 3.26 -13.13
N TYR A 208 21.06 2.25 -13.74
CA TYR A 208 19.64 2.35 -14.14
C TYR A 208 18.74 2.79 -12.98
N THR A 209 19.07 2.39 -11.74
CA THR A 209 18.35 2.64 -10.48
C THR A 209 18.94 3.81 -9.66
N HIS A 210 19.68 4.73 -10.27
CA HIS A 210 20.34 5.85 -9.57
C HIS A 210 21.29 5.41 -8.46
N ASN A 211 22.05 4.34 -8.71
CA ASN A 211 22.95 3.67 -7.77
C ASN A 211 22.25 3.05 -6.55
N TRP A 212 20.94 2.78 -6.58
CA TRP A 212 20.29 1.96 -5.56
C TRP A 212 20.50 0.47 -5.87
N PRO A 213 20.72 -0.42 -4.89
CA PRO A 213 20.71 -0.19 -3.44
C PRO A 213 22.05 0.32 -2.93
N TYR A 214 22.06 0.91 -1.73
CA TYR A 214 23.30 1.32 -1.07
C TYR A 214 24.19 0.10 -0.78
N ASP A 215 25.31 0.03 -1.51
CA ASP A 215 26.41 -0.89 -1.29
C ASP A 215 27.71 -0.18 -1.73
N PRO A 216 28.45 0.46 -0.80
CA PRO A 216 29.66 1.18 -1.15
C PRO A 216 30.79 0.27 -1.64
N GLN A 217 30.75 -1.04 -1.35
CA GLN A 217 31.75 -1.99 -1.85
C GLN A 217 31.52 -2.30 -3.33
N ALA A 218 30.26 -2.35 -3.77
CA ALA A 218 29.90 -2.45 -5.18
C ALA A 218 29.94 -1.09 -5.93
N GLY A 219 30.29 0.00 -5.24
CA GLY A 219 30.36 1.34 -5.82
C GLY A 219 29.01 2.07 -5.91
N ASN A 220 27.99 1.61 -5.20
CA ASN A 220 26.69 2.25 -5.13
C ASN A 220 26.62 3.22 -3.95
N THR A 221 26.56 4.52 -4.28
CA THR A 221 26.39 5.63 -3.34
C THR A 221 25.36 6.64 -3.88
N PRO A 222 24.72 7.45 -3.01
CA PRO A 222 23.75 8.46 -3.45
C PRO A 222 24.34 9.40 -4.50
N THR A 223 23.60 9.59 -5.60
CA THR A 223 24.02 10.45 -6.70
C THR A 223 23.62 11.91 -6.45
N SER A 224 24.22 12.84 -7.19
CA SER A 224 23.88 14.28 -7.07
C SER A 224 22.38 14.57 -7.27
N PRO A 225 21.67 13.95 -8.23
CA PRO A 225 20.21 14.11 -8.36
C PRO A 225 19.41 13.70 -7.12
N VAL A 226 19.79 12.60 -6.45
CA VAL A 226 19.12 12.11 -5.23
C VAL A 226 19.16 13.18 -4.13
N ILE A 227 20.32 13.80 -3.94
CA ILE A 227 20.51 14.86 -2.94
C ILE A 227 19.76 16.13 -3.35
N LEU A 228 19.95 16.58 -4.59
CA LEU A 228 19.37 17.82 -5.10
C LEU A 228 17.83 17.81 -5.01
N TRP A 229 17.20 16.75 -5.50
CA TRP A 229 15.74 16.67 -5.51
C TRP A 229 15.15 16.47 -4.12
N SER A 230 15.91 15.94 -3.17
CA SER A 230 15.49 15.92 -1.75
C SER A 230 15.41 17.32 -1.17
N VAL A 231 16.42 18.16 -1.42
CA VAL A 231 16.43 19.57 -0.95
C VAL A 231 15.32 20.37 -1.64
N LEU A 232 15.15 20.22 -2.95
CA LEU A 232 14.12 20.92 -3.71
C LEU A 232 12.69 20.45 -3.36
N GLY A 233 12.48 19.16 -3.11
CA GLY A 233 11.21 18.63 -2.64
C GLY A 233 10.79 19.23 -1.30
N LEU A 234 11.74 19.32 -0.36
CA LEU A 234 11.51 19.96 0.94
C LEU A 234 11.23 21.47 0.81
N LEU A 235 11.97 22.18 -0.05
CA LEU A 235 11.73 23.60 -0.33
C LEU A 235 10.32 23.82 -0.90
N ALA A 236 9.92 23.02 -1.90
CA ALA A 236 8.60 23.10 -2.51
C ALA A 236 7.49 22.87 -1.47
N PHE A 237 7.68 21.91 -0.57
CA PHE A 237 6.77 21.66 0.54
C PHE A 237 6.63 22.86 1.48
N VAL A 238 7.73 23.46 1.94
CA VAL A 238 7.68 24.64 2.83
C VAL A 238 6.96 25.81 2.15
N LEU A 239 7.27 26.08 0.89
CA LEU A 239 6.63 27.14 0.11
C LEU A 239 5.13 26.90 -0.08
N ALA A 240 4.75 25.69 -0.50
CA ALA A 240 3.35 25.34 -0.73
C ALA A 240 2.54 25.33 0.57
N CYS A 241 3.12 24.84 1.67
CA CYS A 241 2.51 24.90 2.99
C CYS A 241 2.21 26.35 3.39
N GLY A 242 3.17 27.27 3.21
CA GLY A 242 2.95 28.71 3.44
C GLY A 242 1.83 29.30 2.60
N ILE A 243 1.79 28.99 1.30
CA ILE A 243 0.75 29.45 0.37
C ILE A 243 -0.63 28.93 0.80
N VAL A 244 -0.74 27.63 1.07
CA VAL A 244 -2.01 26.99 1.42
C VAL A 244 -2.52 27.48 2.78
N LEU A 245 -1.65 27.59 3.78
CA LEU A 245 -2.00 28.15 5.08
C LEU A 245 -2.46 29.61 4.98
N TYR A 246 -1.84 30.42 4.11
CA TYR A 246 -2.29 31.80 3.84
C TYR A 246 -3.71 31.83 3.28
N TYR A 247 -4.01 31.04 2.24
CA TYR A 247 -5.35 30.98 1.66
C TYR A 247 -6.40 30.40 2.61
N ILE A 248 -6.01 29.46 3.48
CA ILE A 248 -6.90 28.92 4.51
C ILE A 248 -7.14 29.93 5.62
N GLY A 249 -6.13 30.69 6.01
CA GLY A 249 -6.27 31.85 6.90
C GLY A 249 -7.30 32.84 6.37
N GLN A 250 -7.25 33.17 5.07
CA GLN A 250 -8.28 34.00 4.44
C GLN A 250 -9.66 33.32 4.41
N TYR A 251 -9.72 32.04 4.05
CA TYR A 251 -10.97 31.27 4.06
C TYR A 251 -11.60 31.21 5.47
N ASN A 252 -10.79 31.17 6.53
CA ASN A 252 -11.22 31.23 7.94
C ASN A 252 -11.88 32.57 8.32
N GLN A 253 -11.58 33.64 7.61
CA GLN A 253 -12.14 34.97 7.86
C GLN A 253 -13.48 35.24 7.13
N LEU A 254 -13.98 34.31 6.31
CA LEU A 254 -15.23 34.52 5.58
C LEU A 254 -16.48 34.38 6.50
N PRO A 255 -17.41 35.37 6.49
CA PRO A 255 -18.70 35.23 7.17
C PRO A 255 -19.51 34.14 6.45
N ASN A 256 -20.14 33.23 7.19
CA ASN A 256 -20.81 32.00 6.70
C ASN A 256 -19.88 30.82 6.33
N LYS A 257 -18.72 30.76 7.00
CA LYS A 257 -17.75 29.64 7.08
C LYS A 257 -18.40 28.25 6.98
N PHE A 258 -19.24 28.01 7.98
CA PHE A 258 -19.96 26.78 8.22
C PHE A 258 -21.41 27.18 8.44
N PHE A 259 -22.29 26.82 7.51
CA PHE A 259 -23.72 26.90 7.83
C PHE A 259 -23.91 26.01 9.06
N LYS A 260 -24.31 26.61 10.19
CA LYS A 260 -24.71 25.87 11.38
C LYS A 260 -25.73 24.82 10.92
N PRO A 261 -25.58 23.53 11.24
CA PRO A 261 -26.66 22.59 11.02
C PRO A 261 -27.92 23.16 11.70
N ALA A 262 -29.07 23.03 11.06
CA ALA A 262 -30.30 23.44 11.72
C ALA A 262 -30.47 22.57 12.98
N VAL A 263 -30.79 23.17 14.14
CA VAL A 263 -30.85 22.51 15.46
C VAL A 263 -31.71 21.23 15.46
N ASN A 264 -32.65 21.12 14.50
CA ASN A 264 -33.54 19.98 14.29
C ASN A 264 -32.95 18.81 13.46
N GLN A 265 -31.67 18.86 13.05
CA GLN A 265 -31.04 17.86 12.17
C GLN A 265 -30.12 16.87 12.88
N LEU A 266 -29.80 17.05 14.17
CA LEU A 266 -29.03 16.06 14.91
C LEU A 266 -29.75 14.71 14.92
N PHE A 267 -29.02 13.64 14.66
CA PHE A 267 -29.55 12.28 14.82
C PHE A 267 -29.44 11.88 16.30
N SER A 268 -30.50 12.16 17.06
CA SER A 268 -30.57 11.81 18.48
C SER A 268 -30.63 10.30 18.70
N ILE A 269 -30.37 9.84 19.92
CA ILE A 269 -30.54 8.45 20.33
C ILE A 269 -31.95 7.94 19.99
N ASP A 270 -32.99 8.75 20.23
CA ASP A 270 -34.37 8.38 19.91
C ASP A 270 -34.58 8.21 18.41
N ARG A 271 -34.05 9.12 17.59
CA ARG A 271 -34.10 9.00 16.12
C ARG A 271 -33.37 7.75 15.63
N VAL A 272 -32.23 7.41 16.26
CA VAL A 272 -31.53 6.16 15.96
C VAL A 272 -32.39 4.96 16.33
N ALA A 273 -33.04 4.97 17.48
CA ALA A 273 -33.90 3.87 17.94
C ALA A 273 -35.11 3.66 17.02
N ASP A 274 -35.77 4.74 16.62
CA ASP A 274 -36.98 4.72 15.80
C ASP A 274 -36.71 4.51 14.31
N TYR A 275 -35.44 4.64 13.87
CA TYR A 275 -35.06 4.48 12.48
C TYR A 275 -35.50 3.12 11.92
N GLN A 276 -36.27 3.16 10.82
CA GLN A 276 -36.73 1.97 10.10
C GLN A 276 -35.86 1.75 8.85
N PRO A 277 -34.89 0.82 8.91
CA PRO A 277 -34.05 0.53 7.76
C PRO A 277 -34.87 -0.10 6.64
N SER A 278 -34.58 0.29 5.42
CA SER A 278 -35.17 -0.29 4.22
C SER A 278 -34.63 -1.70 3.93
N ALA A 279 -35.25 -2.44 3.00
CA ALA A 279 -34.83 -3.80 2.68
C ALA A 279 -33.40 -3.85 2.10
N THR A 280 -33.05 -2.88 1.25
CA THR A 280 -31.70 -2.75 0.69
C THR A 280 -30.67 -2.39 1.75
N GLN A 281 -31.03 -1.59 2.76
CA GLN A 281 -30.15 -1.27 3.89
C GLN A 281 -29.93 -2.47 4.81
N LYS A 282 -30.97 -3.25 5.13
CA LYS A 282 -30.80 -4.49 5.91
C LYS A 282 -29.87 -5.47 5.18
N ALA A 283 -29.95 -5.52 3.85
CA ALA A 283 -29.11 -6.37 3.04
C ALA A 283 -27.61 -6.00 3.07
N THR A 284 -27.22 -4.81 3.54
CA THR A 284 -25.80 -4.47 3.70
C THR A 284 -25.19 -5.08 4.97
N PHE A 285 -26.00 -5.48 5.95
CA PHE A 285 -25.50 -6.06 7.21
C PHE A 285 -24.64 -7.31 6.98
N LYS A 286 -25.03 -8.19 6.03
CA LYS A 286 -24.22 -9.38 5.69
C LYS A 286 -22.83 -9.03 5.13
N PHE A 287 -22.69 -7.91 4.43
CA PHE A 287 -21.39 -7.46 3.93
C PHE A 287 -20.50 -7.02 5.11
N PHE A 288 -21.04 -6.22 6.02
CA PHE A 288 -20.31 -5.83 7.24
C PHE A 288 -19.97 -7.03 8.12
N TRP A 289 -20.89 -7.98 8.24
CA TRP A 289 -20.67 -9.23 8.98
C TRP A 289 -19.50 -10.03 8.38
N VAL A 290 -19.49 -10.24 7.05
CA VAL A 290 -18.38 -10.92 6.38
C VAL A 290 -17.09 -10.09 6.49
N ALA A 291 -17.14 -8.78 6.30
CA ALA A 291 -15.97 -7.91 6.39
C ALA A 291 -15.27 -8.02 7.76
N ILE A 292 -16.02 -8.03 8.86
CA ILE A 292 -15.42 -8.18 10.19
C ILE A 292 -14.84 -9.59 10.40
N LEU A 293 -15.42 -10.63 9.80
CA LEU A 293 -14.79 -11.96 9.79
C LEU A 293 -13.49 -11.98 8.97
N LEU A 294 -13.48 -11.33 7.80
CA LEU A 294 -12.27 -11.19 6.99
C LEU A 294 -11.19 -10.40 7.75
N PHE A 295 -11.58 -9.37 8.52
CA PHE A 295 -10.67 -8.64 9.39
C PHE A 295 -10.11 -9.53 10.51
N PHE A 296 -10.92 -10.40 11.11
CA PHE A 296 -10.44 -11.40 12.07
C PHE A 296 -9.42 -12.36 11.45
N ILE A 297 -9.71 -12.90 10.26
CA ILE A 297 -8.82 -13.82 9.55
C ILE A 297 -7.52 -13.10 9.15
N GLN A 298 -7.61 -11.85 8.69
CA GLN A 298 -6.46 -11.01 8.32
C GLN A 298 -5.49 -10.81 9.49
N VAL A 299 -6.01 -10.50 10.67
CA VAL A 299 -5.16 -10.27 11.84
C VAL A 299 -4.59 -11.60 12.34
N SER A 300 -5.38 -12.67 12.27
CA SER A 300 -4.90 -14.03 12.58
C SER A 300 -3.77 -14.45 11.66
N SER A 301 -3.86 -14.19 10.35
CA SER A 301 -2.77 -14.49 9.41
C SER A 301 -1.53 -13.63 9.70
N GLY A 302 -1.70 -12.37 10.11
CA GLY A 302 -0.59 -11.53 10.57
C GLY A 302 0.13 -12.09 11.80
N LEU A 303 -0.60 -12.66 12.76
CA LEU A 303 -0.01 -13.34 13.92
C LEU A 303 0.78 -14.59 13.52
N VAL A 304 0.29 -15.32 12.52
CA VAL A 304 0.99 -16.47 11.92
C VAL A 304 2.24 -16.01 11.17
N THR A 305 2.19 -14.91 10.42
CA THR A 305 3.38 -14.33 9.75
C THR A 305 4.46 -13.94 10.76
N ILE A 306 4.10 -13.30 11.88
CA ILE A 306 5.06 -12.93 12.95
C ILE A 306 5.68 -14.16 13.63
N ASN A 307 5.00 -15.32 13.59
CA ASN A 307 5.56 -16.55 14.11
C ASN A 307 6.84 -16.97 13.37
N ASP A 308 6.99 -16.65 12.09
CA ASP A 308 8.21 -16.95 11.33
C ASP A 308 9.43 -16.13 11.79
N PHE A 309 9.20 -15.01 12.49
CA PHE A 309 10.26 -14.21 13.11
C PHE A 309 10.62 -14.68 14.52
N THR A 310 9.62 -15.08 15.32
CA THR A 310 9.77 -15.25 16.79
C THR A 310 9.59 -16.69 17.27
N ASN A 311 8.97 -17.55 16.46
CA ASN A 311 8.59 -18.91 16.82
C ASN A 311 7.70 -19.00 18.09
N TRP A 312 6.85 -18.00 18.34
CA TRP A 312 6.01 -17.92 19.54
C TRP A 312 5.03 -19.10 19.72
N LEU A 313 4.49 -19.65 18.63
CA LEU A 313 3.64 -20.85 18.64
C LEU A 313 4.42 -22.10 19.06
N GLY A 314 5.71 -22.17 18.74
CA GLY A 314 6.59 -23.25 19.18
C GLY A 314 6.71 -23.33 20.70
N TYR A 315 6.70 -22.19 21.40
CA TYR A 315 6.67 -22.15 22.87
C TYR A 315 5.35 -22.67 23.47
N LEU A 316 4.27 -22.70 22.67
CA LEU A 316 2.99 -23.31 23.03
C LEU A 316 2.90 -24.78 22.60
N GLY A 317 3.98 -25.35 22.05
CA GLY A 317 4.01 -26.73 21.55
C GLY A 317 3.34 -26.93 20.18
N ILE A 318 3.06 -25.84 19.44
CA ILE A 318 2.41 -25.89 18.13
C ILE A 318 3.47 -25.66 17.05
N ASP A 319 3.79 -26.71 16.27
CA ASP A 319 4.69 -26.59 15.13
C ASP A 319 3.92 -26.32 13.83
N ILE A 320 4.10 -25.12 13.28
CA ILE A 320 3.57 -24.70 11.98
C ILE A 320 4.68 -24.39 10.97
N SER A 321 5.90 -24.85 11.23
CA SER A 321 7.06 -24.55 10.37
C SER A 321 6.94 -25.10 8.94
N SER A 322 6.00 -26.02 8.69
CA SER A 322 5.68 -26.53 7.35
C SER A 322 4.83 -25.57 6.51
N VAL A 323 4.25 -24.51 7.09
CA VAL A 323 3.48 -23.50 6.37
C VAL A 323 4.44 -22.38 5.94
N PRO A 324 4.69 -22.21 4.63
CA PRO A 324 5.56 -21.15 4.13
C PRO A 324 4.99 -19.79 4.49
N VAL A 325 5.83 -18.86 4.94
CA VAL A 325 5.42 -17.50 5.37
C VAL A 325 4.79 -16.67 4.24
N THR A 326 5.06 -17.04 2.98
CA THR A 326 4.44 -16.44 1.79
C THR A 326 2.91 -16.52 1.87
N ILE A 327 2.34 -17.65 2.31
CA ILE A 327 0.89 -17.85 2.40
C ILE A 327 0.21 -16.91 3.42
N PRO A 328 0.58 -16.92 4.73
CA PRO A 328 -0.07 -16.06 5.72
C PRO A 328 0.19 -14.58 5.43
N ARG A 329 1.31 -14.21 4.79
CA ARG A 329 1.56 -12.82 4.36
C ARG A 329 0.65 -12.40 3.19
N SER A 330 0.53 -13.20 2.12
CA SER A 330 -0.42 -12.95 1.03
C SER A 330 -1.84 -12.78 1.55
N TRP A 331 -2.25 -13.67 2.47
CA TRP A 331 -3.55 -13.57 3.13
C TRP A 331 -3.68 -12.28 3.93
N HIS A 332 -2.66 -11.91 4.71
CA HIS A 332 -2.67 -10.70 5.52
C HIS A 332 -2.86 -9.43 4.66
N LEU A 333 -2.13 -9.34 3.55
CA LEU A 333 -2.22 -8.21 2.62
C LEU A 333 -3.54 -8.19 1.86
N MET A 334 -3.90 -9.29 1.19
CA MET A 334 -5.11 -9.31 0.37
C MET A 334 -6.39 -9.13 1.19
N LEU A 335 -6.45 -9.76 2.37
CA LEU A 335 -7.60 -9.58 3.25
C LEU A 335 -7.71 -8.13 3.75
N SER A 336 -6.58 -7.44 3.96
CA SER A 336 -6.60 -6.02 4.37
C SER A 336 -7.32 -5.16 3.34
N LEU A 337 -7.15 -5.44 2.05
CA LEU A 337 -7.86 -4.77 0.97
C LEU A 337 -9.32 -5.22 0.87
N TYR A 338 -9.58 -6.52 1.01
CA TYR A 338 -10.92 -7.09 0.84
C TYR A 338 -11.91 -6.62 1.91
N TRP A 339 -11.54 -6.64 3.19
CA TRP A 339 -12.48 -6.28 4.26
C TRP A 339 -12.79 -4.78 4.25
N ILE A 340 -11.78 -3.93 4.00
CA ILE A 340 -11.91 -2.48 3.87
C ILE A 340 -12.84 -2.15 2.69
N SER A 341 -12.54 -2.70 1.51
CA SER A 341 -13.35 -2.50 0.30
C SER A 341 -14.79 -3.00 0.49
N THR A 342 -14.99 -4.12 1.17
CA THR A 342 -16.32 -4.67 1.47
C THR A 342 -17.12 -3.74 2.37
N CYS A 343 -16.49 -3.15 3.40
CA CYS A 343 -17.13 -2.12 4.24
C CYS A 343 -17.56 -0.91 3.43
N TRP A 344 -16.74 -0.47 2.47
CA TRP A 344 -17.02 0.71 1.64
C TRP A 344 -18.12 0.49 0.62
N ILE A 345 -18.11 -0.67 -0.05
CA ILE A 345 -19.21 -1.12 -0.91
C ILE A 345 -20.51 -1.17 -0.09
N ALA A 346 -20.49 -1.79 1.09
CA ALA A 346 -21.66 -1.87 1.96
C ALA A 346 -22.16 -0.49 2.40
N SER A 347 -21.25 0.42 2.76
CA SER A 347 -21.57 1.76 3.24
C SER A 347 -22.16 2.63 2.13
N SER A 348 -21.57 2.59 0.92
CA SER A 348 -22.09 3.32 -0.24
C SER A 348 -23.46 2.81 -0.70
N ILE A 349 -23.76 1.52 -0.54
CA ILE A 349 -25.11 0.97 -0.78
C ILE A 349 -26.07 1.40 0.33
N PHE A 350 -25.64 1.37 1.59
CA PHE A 350 -26.48 1.69 2.76
C PHE A 350 -27.03 3.13 2.71
N ILE A 351 -26.24 4.07 2.19
CA ILE A 351 -26.66 5.47 2.08
C ILE A 351 -27.65 5.71 0.94
N LEU A 352 -27.78 4.84 -0.07
CA LEU A 352 -28.60 5.12 -1.27
C LEU A 352 -30.04 5.51 -0.94
N PRO A 353 -30.80 4.77 -0.09
CA PRO A 353 -32.18 5.14 0.21
C PRO A 353 -32.31 6.44 1.00
N LEU A 354 -31.27 6.82 1.77
CA LEU A 354 -31.20 8.11 2.46
C LEU A 354 -31.06 9.27 1.47
N LEU A 355 -30.42 9.03 0.31
CA LEU A 355 -30.21 10.04 -0.73
C LEU A 355 -31.41 10.18 -1.65
N SER A 356 -31.92 9.06 -2.17
CA SER A 356 -33.02 9.04 -3.13
C SER A 356 -34.39 9.26 -2.48
N LYS A 357 -34.49 9.12 -1.15
CA LYS A 357 -35.75 9.07 -0.38
C LYS A 357 -36.76 8.03 -0.92
N LYS A 358 -36.28 7.07 -1.72
CA LYS A 358 -37.08 6.06 -2.40
C LYS A 358 -36.24 4.83 -2.73
N GLU A 359 -36.77 3.64 -2.42
CA GLU A 359 -36.15 2.41 -2.91
C GLU A 359 -36.42 2.18 -4.40
N ILE A 360 -35.40 1.72 -5.10
CA ILE A 360 -35.45 1.45 -6.54
C ILE A 360 -35.70 -0.04 -6.77
N ALA A 361 -36.70 -0.34 -7.62
CA ALA A 361 -37.06 -1.71 -7.95
C ALA A 361 -35.86 -2.48 -8.53
N GLY A 362 -35.69 -3.73 -8.11
CA GLY A 362 -34.61 -4.61 -8.56
C GLY A 362 -33.25 -4.38 -7.88
N GLN A 363 -33.10 -3.44 -6.93
CA GLN A 363 -31.81 -3.26 -6.24
C GLN A 363 -31.44 -4.39 -5.30
N LEU A 364 -32.40 -4.92 -4.53
CA LEU A 364 -32.14 -6.00 -3.59
C LEU A 364 -31.51 -7.25 -4.26
N PRO A 365 -32.04 -7.80 -5.38
CA PRO A 365 -31.39 -8.94 -6.03
C PRO A 365 -29.99 -8.58 -6.56
N MET A 366 -29.77 -7.38 -7.10
CA MET A 366 -28.43 -6.96 -7.56
C MET A 366 -27.42 -6.90 -6.41
N ILE A 367 -27.82 -6.36 -5.26
CA ILE A 367 -27.00 -6.33 -4.04
C ILE A 367 -26.70 -7.76 -3.57
N ASN A 368 -27.67 -8.66 -3.65
CA ASN A 368 -27.47 -10.07 -3.29
C ASN A 368 -26.52 -10.79 -4.26
N THR A 369 -26.63 -10.55 -5.56
CA THR A 369 -25.69 -11.06 -6.56
C THR A 369 -24.29 -10.53 -6.31
N LEU A 370 -24.13 -9.22 -6.06
CA LEU A 370 -22.84 -8.61 -5.72
C LEU A 370 -22.18 -9.30 -4.52
N PHE A 371 -22.96 -9.57 -3.46
CA PHE A 371 -22.48 -10.30 -2.28
C PHE A 371 -21.96 -11.69 -2.62
N VAL A 372 -22.70 -12.46 -3.43
CA VAL A 372 -22.29 -13.83 -3.82
C VAL A 372 -21.01 -13.79 -4.66
N LEU A 373 -20.88 -12.85 -5.60
CA LEU A 373 -19.67 -12.70 -6.40
C LEU A 373 -18.45 -12.34 -5.54
N LEU A 374 -18.60 -11.43 -4.58
CA LEU A 374 -17.55 -11.11 -3.61
C LEU A 374 -17.16 -12.32 -2.77
N PHE A 375 -18.12 -13.13 -2.34
CA PHE A 375 -17.83 -14.35 -1.59
C PHE A 375 -17.02 -15.35 -2.43
N ILE A 376 -17.42 -15.59 -3.68
CA ILE A 376 -16.69 -16.47 -4.63
C ILE A 376 -15.28 -15.92 -4.86
N LEU A 377 -15.14 -14.62 -5.06
CA LEU A 377 -13.85 -13.96 -5.25
C LEU A 377 -12.91 -14.24 -4.08
N VAL A 378 -13.35 -13.95 -2.85
CA VAL A 378 -12.51 -14.06 -1.66
C VAL A 378 -12.14 -15.51 -1.38
N VAL A 379 -13.12 -16.42 -1.34
CA VAL A 379 -12.84 -17.84 -1.05
C VAL A 379 -11.95 -18.45 -2.12
N GLY A 380 -12.23 -18.17 -3.38
CA GLY A 380 -11.46 -18.67 -4.50
C GLY A 380 -10.02 -18.13 -4.51
N SER A 381 -9.83 -16.82 -4.29
CA SER A 381 -8.49 -16.23 -4.29
C SER A 381 -7.66 -16.72 -3.10
N LEU A 382 -8.24 -16.82 -1.90
CA LEU A 382 -7.54 -17.37 -0.72
C LEU A 382 -7.08 -18.82 -0.94
N ALA A 383 -7.93 -19.66 -1.53
CA ALA A 383 -7.57 -21.03 -1.89
C ALA A 383 -6.47 -21.06 -2.95
N GLY A 384 -6.57 -20.18 -3.96
CA GLY A 384 -5.54 -20.00 -4.98
C GLY A 384 -4.17 -19.64 -4.41
N MET A 385 -4.13 -18.70 -3.46
CA MET A 385 -2.90 -18.24 -2.81
C MET A 385 -2.25 -19.32 -1.92
N ILE A 386 -2.97 -20.38 -1.54
CA ILE A 386 -2.37 -21.58 -0.94
C ILE A 386 -1.83 -22.50 -2.04
N MET A 387 -2.68 -22.87 -3.01
CA MET A 387 -2.37 -23.93 -3.96
C MET A 387 -1.31 -23.53 -5.00
N GLY A 388 -1.20 -22.24 -5.33
CA GLY A 388 -0.23 -21.70 -6.28
C GLY A 388 1.21 -21.88 -5.80
N PRO A 389 1.61 -21.22 -4.70
CA PRO A 389 3.00 -21.27 -4.21
C PRO A 389 3.43 -22.66 -3.71
N LEU A 390 2.48 -23.53 -3.33
CA LEU A 390 2.74 -24.94 -3.02
C LEU A 390 2.94 -25.84 -4.25
N GLY A 391 2.82 -25.29 -5.46
CA GLY A 391 3.02 -26.01 -6.72
C GLY A 391 1.88 -26.95 -7.13
N ILE A 392 0.75 -26.95 -6.39
CA ILE A 392 -0.38 -27.88 -6.61
C ILE A 392 -1.07 -27.63 -7.96
N LEU A 393 -1.11 -26.38 -8.42
CA LEU A 393 -1.83 -25.98 -9.64
C LEU A 393 -1.05 -26.22 -10.94
N GLY A 394 0.23 -26.59 -10.88
CA GLY A 394 1.08 -26.72 -12.06
C GLY A 394 1.02 -25.46 -12.94
N LYS A 395 0.69 -25.60 -14.23
CA LYS A 395 0.60 -24.49 -15.19
C LYS A 395 -0.53 -23.49 -14.92
N TRP A 396 -1.49 -23.82 -14.05
CA TRP A 396 -2.62 -22.94 -13.72
C TRP A 396 -2.31 -21.94 -12.59
N TRP A 397 -1.07 -21.92 -12.08
CA TRP A 397 -0.66 -21.06 -10.97
C TRP A 397 -0.99 -19.57 -11.23
N TYR A 398 -0.78 -19.06 -12.46
CA TYR A 398 -1.05 -17.66 -12.79
C TYR A 398 -2.56 -17.33 -12.80
N TRP A 399 -3.38 -18.24 -13.32
CA TRP A 399 -4.80 -18.01 -13.53
C TRP A 399 -5.64 -18.21 -12.27
N LEU A 400 -5.37 -19.29 -11.53
CA LEU A 400 -6.16 -19.73 -10.37
C LEU A 400 -5.40 -19.63 -9.05
N GLY A 401 -4.07 -19.51 -9.10
CA GLY A 401 -3.22 -19.53 -7.93
C GLY A 401 -2.87 -18.13 -7.45
N HIS A 402 -1.62 -17.75 -7.71
CA HIS A 402 -0.96 -16.58 -7.16
C HIS A 402 -0.22 -15.83 -8.28
N GLN A 403 -0.47 -14.53 -8.47
CA GLN A 403 0.21 -13.74 -9.52
C GLN A 403 1.64 -13.35 -9.14
N GLY A 404 2.00 -13.39 -7.86
CA GLY A 404 3.39 -13.21 -7.41
C GLY A 404 3.83 -11.77 -7.24
N TRP A 405 2.87 -10.84 -7.24
CA TRP A 405 3.06 -9.41 -7.02
C TRP A 405 2.35 -9.01 -5.74
N GLU A 406 3.08 -8.38 -4.83
CA GLU A 406 2.52 -7.85 -3.59
C GLU A 406 1.33 -6.91 -3.87
N PHE A 407 0.23 -7.08 -3.14
CA PHE A 407 -1.07 -6.41 -3.28
C PHE A 407 -1.89 -6.80 -4.53
N VAL A 408 -1.32 -7.60 -5.43
CA VAL A 408 -2.00 -8.17 -6.61
C VAL A 408 -1.81 -9.68 -6.62
N ASP A 409 -1.85 -10.32 -5.45
CA ASP A 409 -1.55 -11.74 -5.26
C ASP A 409 -2.58 -12.67 -5.92
N LEU A 410 -3.86 -12.25 -5.99
CA LEU A 410 -4.95 -13.08 -6.49
C LEU A 410 -4.70 -13.57 -7.93
N GLY A 411 -5.01 -14.83 -8.22
CA GLY A 411 -4.94 -15.36 -9.60
C GLY A 411 -5.74 -14.53 -10.61
N LYS A 412 -5.29 -14.53 -11.87
CA LYS A 412 -5.82 -13.63 -12.92
C LYS A 412 -7.33 -13.73 -13.13
N ILE A 413 -7.94 -14.91 -12.97
CA ILE A 413 -9.40 -15.08 -13.11
C ILE A 413 -10.18 -14.32 -12.04
N TYR A 414 -9.64 -14.29 -10.81
CA TYR A 414 -10.22 -13.55 -9.70
C TYR A 414 -10.08 -12.04 -9.94
N GLN A 415 -9.02 -11.60 -10.62
CA GLN A 415 -8.86 -10.21 -11.00
C GLN A 415 -9.93 -9.78 -12.02
N VAL A 416 -10.24 -10.63 -13.01
CA VAL A 416 -11.36 -10.42 -13.94
C VAL A 416 -12.70 -10.38 -13.18
N LEU A 417 -12.92 -11.30 -12.24
CA LEU A 417 -14.13 -11.31 -11.40
C LEU A 417 -14.26 -10.02 -10.57
N LEU A 418 -13.16 -9.50 -10.03
CA LEU A 418 -13.14 -8.23 -9.30
C LEU A 418 -13.53 -7.05 -10.21
N MET A 419 -13.11 -7.03 -11.48
CA MET A 419 -13.57 -6.02 -12.44
C MET A 419 -15.10 -6.10 -12.66
N ILE A 420 -15.64 -7.31 -12.81
CA ILE A 420 -17.10 -7.52 -12.94
C ILE A 420 -17.84 -7.01 -11.70
N ILE A 421 -17.29 -7.26 -10.51
CA ILE A 421 -17.83 -6.78 -9.23
C ILE A 421 -17.85 -5.24 -9.19
N PHE A 422 -16.77 -4.57 -9.60
CA PHE A 422 -16.74 -3.10 -9.64
C PHE A 422 -17.74 -2.51 -10.62
N ILE A 423 -17.89 -3.10 -11.82
CA ILE A 423 -18.89 -2.66 -12.80
C ILE A 423 -20.29 -2.83 -12.22
N LEU A 424 -20.60 -3.99 -11.63
CA LEU A 424 -21.91 -4.23 -11.02
C LEU A 424 -22.18 -3.25 -9.87
N TRP A 425 -21.18 -3.00 -9.02
CA TRP A 425 -21.28 -2.01 -7.95
C TRP A 425 -21.54 -0.61 -8.48
N ALA A 426 -20.82 -0.16 -9.52
CA ALA A 426 -21.05 1.12 -10.16
C ALA A 426 -22.49 1.25 -10.72
N VAL A 427 -23.03 0.17 -11.32
CA VAL A 427 -24.42 0.14 -11.78
C VAL A 427 -25.40 0.24 -10.61
N ILE A 428 -25.14 -0.46 -9.49
CA ILE A 428 -25.97 -0.39 -8.28
C ILE A 428 -26.01 1.04 -7.74
N ILE A 429 -24.84 1.68 -7.60
CA ILE A 429 -24.73 3.06 -7.12
C ILE A 429 -25.46 4.01 -8.07
N TYR A 430 -25.17 3.96 -9.38
CA TYR A 430 -25.82 4.81 -10.38
C TYR A 430 -27.35 4.70 -10.33
N ARG A 431 -27.89 3.47 -10.30
CA ARG A 431 -29.35 3.25 -10.21
C ARG A 431 -29.94 3.83 -8.92
N GLY A 432 -29.25 3.68 -7.80
CA GLY A 432 -29.71 4.15 -6.50
C GLY A 432 -29.72 5.68 -6.38
N ILE A 433 -28.71 6.36 -6.92
CA ILE A 433 -28.61 7.81 -6.83
C ILE A 433 -29.37 8.54 -7.94
N LYS A 434 -29.70 7.87 -9.07
CA LYS A 434 -30.37 8.48 -10.23
C LYS A 434 -31.56 9.40 -9.86
N PRO A 435 -32.45 9.03 -8.92
CA PRO A 435 -33.57 9.90 -8.51
C PRO A 435 -33.14 11.16 -7.74
N ALA A 436 -31.97 11.15 -7.12
CA ALA A 436 -31.40 12.26 -6.36
C ALA A 436 -30.50 13.19 -7.21
N LEU A 437 -30.26 12.85 -8.48
CA LEU A 437 -29.48 13.70 -9.39
C LEU A 437 -30.30 14.92 -9.80
N VAL A 438 -29.74 16.11 -9.60
CA VAL A 438 -30.37 17.38 -9.96
C VAL A 438 -29.74 17.91 -11.25
N LYS A 439 -30.57 18.25 -12.24
CA LYS A 439 -30.11 18.82 -13.50
C LYS A 439 -29.38 20.14 -13.25
N ASN A 440 -28.23 20.34 -13.89
CA ASN A 440 -27.36 21.52 -13.75
C ASN A 440 -26.65 21.67 -12.38
N GLU A 441 -26.74 20.70 -11.47
CA GLU A 441 -25.95 20.67 -10.23
C GLU A 441 -24.86 19.57 -10.27
N SER A 442 -23.85 19.74 -11.12
CA SER A 442 -22.80 18.73 -11.34
C SER A 442 -21.96 18.42 -10.09
N TRP A 443 -21.92 19.30 -9.10
CA TRP A 443 -21.07 19.17 -7.90
C TRP A 443 -21.84 18.82 -6.62
N ASN A 444 -23.10 18.38 -6.76
CA ASN A 444 -23.87 17.97 -5.60
C ASN A 444 -23.25 16.70 -4.96
N LEU A 445 -23.46 16.52 -3.66
CA LEU A 445 -22.87 15.44 -2.88
C LEU A 445 -23.10 14.02 -3.50
N PRO A 446 -24.29 13.69 -4.06
CA PRO A 446 -24.51 12.39 -4.70
C PRO A 446 -23.65 12.15 -5.94
N ASN A 447 -23.30 13.21 -6.69
CA ASN A 447 -22.46 13.09 -7.87
C ASN A 447 -21.02 12.74 -7.49
N TRP A 448 -20.52 13.27 -6.36
CA TRP A 448 -19.19 12.94 -5.85
C TRP A 448 -19.03 11.45 -5.52
N ILE A 449 -20.08 10.80 -4.99
CA ILE A 449 -20.08 9.33 -4.84
C ILE A 449 -19.99 8.68 -6.22
N LEU A 450 -20.81 9.11 -7.19
CA LEU A 450 -20.79 8.50 -8.52
C LEU A 450 -19.41 8.60 -9.18
N TYR A 451 -18.81 9.79 -9.15
CA TYR A 451 -17.51 10.05 -9.77
C TYR A 451 -16.41 9.21 -9.13
N SER A 452 -16.38 9.11 -7.80
CA SER A 452 -15.40 8.27 -7.09
C SER A 452 -15.60 6.78 -7.38
N VAL A 453 -16.85 6.30 -7.41
CA VAL A 453 -17.18 4.90 -7.73
C VAL A 453 -16.84 4.52 -9.17
N ILE A 454 -17.05 5.41 -10.15
CA ILE A 454 -16.70 5.16 -11.56
C ILE A 454 -15.19 5.25 -11.80
N GLY A 455 -14.47 6.10 -11.05
CA GLY A 455 -13.01 6.20 -11.14
C GLY A 455 -12.29 4.88 -10.82
N ILE A 456 -12.81 4.11 -9.86
CA ILE A 456 -12.26 2.83 -9.41
C ILE A 456 -12.08 1.81 -10.57
N PRO A 457 -13.14 1.37 -11.29
CA PRO A 457 -12.98 0.41 -12.37
C PRO A 457 -12.15 0.96 -13.53
N LEU A 458 -12.19 2.27 -13.82
CA LEU A 458 -11.40 2.87 -14.90
C LEU A 458 -9.89 2.72 -14.65
N LEU A 459 -9.44 3.00 -13.43
CA LEU A 459 -8.04 2.81 -13.07
C LEU A 459 -7.66 1.35 -12.94
N PHE A 460 -8.59 0.50 -12.48
CA PHE A 460 -8.34 -0.93 -12.33
C PHE A 460 -8.03 -1.65 -13.66
N ILE A 461 -8.34 -1.03 -14.80
CA ILE A 461 -7.92 -1.52 -16.14
C ILE A 461 -6.39 -1.65 -16.23
N SER A 462 -5.64 -0.77 -15.56
CA SER A 462 -4.16 -0.83 -15.54
C SER A 462 -3.61 -2.18 -15.07
N GLY A 463 -4.32 -2.88 -14.17
CA GLY A 463 -3.91 -4.18 -13.66
C GLY A 463 -3.97 -5.32 -14.67
N PHE A 464 -4.50 -5.10 -15.87
CA PHE A 464 -4.59 -6.11 -16.93
C PHE A 464 -3.47 -6.00 -17.97
N VAL A 465 -2.59 -5.00 -17.86
CA VAL A 465 -1.54 -4.76 -18.87
C VAL A 465 -0.38 -5.74 -18.74
N ALA A 466 0.09 -6.00 -17.52
CA ALA A 466 1.25 -6.84 -17.27
C ALA A 466 0.94 -8.34 -17.31
N LYS A 467 1.87 -9.11 -17.89
CA LYS A 467 1.92 -10.58 -17.90
C LYS A 467 3.17 -11.08 -17.14
N PRO A 468 3.25 -12.38 -16.76
CA PRO A 468 4.41 -12.92 -16.04
C PRO A 468 5.77 -12.69 -16.71
N GLU A 469 5.81 -12.68 -18.03
CA GLU A 469 7.02 -12.48 -18.85
C GLU A 469 7.33 -11.00 -19.15
N THR A 470 6.45 -10.08 -18.77
CA THR A 470 6.67 -8.64 -18.99
C THR A 470 7.88 -8.17 -18.18
N ASN A 471 8.78 -7.38 -18.78
CA ASN A 471 9.91 -6.77 -18.07
C ASN A 471 9.49 -6.22 -16.70
N PHE A 472 10.19 -6.62 -15.65
CA PHE A 472 9.84 -6.32 -14.25
C PHE A 472 9.54 -4.84 -14.02
N VAL A 473 10.35 -3.94 -14.58
CA VAL A 473 10.24 -2.48 -14.42
C VAL A 473 8.97 -1.91 -15.05
N ILE A 474 8.51 -2.54 -16.14
CA ILE A 474 7.28 -2.17 -16.85
C ILE A 474 6.07 -2.74 -16.09
N ALA A 475 6.14 -4.00 -15.68
CA ALA A 475 5.08 -4.64 -14.91
C ALA A 475 4.82 -3.91 -13.59
N ASP A 476 5.89 -3.53 -12.90
CA ASP A 476 5.82 -2.85 -11.61
C ASP A 476 5.28 -1.40 -11.72
N PHE A 477 5.55 -0.69 -12.82
CA PHE A 477 4.87 0.59 -13.11
C PHE A 477 3.35 0.43 -13.14
N TRP A 478 2.84 -0.60 -13.83
CA TRP A 478 1.40 -0.86 -13.89
C TRP A 478 0.85 -1.40 -12.56
N ARG A 479 1.66 -2.14 -11.79
CA ARG A 479 1.30 -2.55 -10.43
C ARG A 479 1.04 -1.34 -9.54
N TRP A 480 1.93 -0.35 -9.54
CA TRP A 480 1.73 0.88 -8.77
C TRP A 480 0.58 1.74 -9.30
N MET A 481 0.26 1.68 -10.60
CA MET A 481 -0.98 2.28 -11.11
C MET A 481 -2.23 1.64 -10.49
N VAL A 482 -2.18 0.36 -10.11
CA VAL A 482 -3.26 -0.29 -9.36
C VAL A 482 -3.20 0.06 -7.88
N ILE A 483 -2.02 0.06 -7.26
CA ILE A 483 -1.91 0.25 -5.80
C ILE A 483 -2.05 1.74 -5.45
N HIS A 484 -1.14 2.59 -5.93
CA HIS A 484 -1.06 4.00 -5.55
C HIS A 484 -2.24 4.81 -6.05
N MET A 485 -2.58 4.70 -7.34
CA MET A 485 -3.68 5.51 -7.89
C MET A 485 -5.03 5.12 -7.30
N TRP A 486 -5.20 3.85 -6.95
CA TRP A 486 -6.42 3.39 -6.31
C TRP A 486 -6.45 3.81 -4.84
N VAL A 487 -5.40 3.52 -4.08
CA VAL A 487 -5.34 3.72 -2.62
C VAL A 487 -5.12 5.18 -2.24
N GLU A 488 -4.16 5.88 -2.83
CA GLU A 488 -3.82 7.24 -2.37
C GLU A 488 -4.56 8.33 -3.15
N ALA A 489 -4.81 8.15 -4.45
CA ALA A 489 -5.49 9.18 -5.24
C ALA A 489 -7.02 9.09 -5.19
N PHE A 490 -7.60 7.88 -5.30
CA PHE A 490 -9.06 7.73 -5.43
C PHE A 490 -9.76 7.28 -4.15
N PHE A 491 -9.15 6.42 -3.33
CA PHE A 491 -9.75 6.07 -2.05
C PHE A 491 -9.79 7.26 -1.10
N GLU A 492 -8.78 8.12 -1.06
CA GLU A 492 -8.84 9.36 -0.28
C GLU A 492 -10.03 10.25 -0.68
N VAL A 493 -10.30 10.39 -1.97
CA VAL A 493 -11.48 11.12 -2.46
C VAL A 493 -12.77 10.41 -2.02
N PHE A 494 -12.86 9.11 -2.24
CA PHE A 494 -14.02 8.30 -1.84
C PHE A 494 -14.29 8.36 -0.33
N ILE A 495 -13.25 8.25 0.49
CA ILE A 495 -13.33 8.33 1.95
C ILE A 495 -13.75 9.71 2.38
N THR A 496 -13.18 10.76 1.80
CA THR A 496 -13.58 12.14 2.11
C THR A 496 -15.06 12.33 1.82
N VAL A 497 -15.57 11.75 0.74
CA VAL A 497 -17.00 11.73 0.42
C VAL A 497 -17.80 10.97 1.49
N ILE A 498 -17.41 9.74 1.85
CA ILE A 498 -18.09 8.93 2.87
C ILE A 498 -18.09 9.62 4.24
N VAL A 499 -16.95 10.11 4.72
CA VAL A 499 -16.83 10.87 5.97
C VAL A 499 -17.75 12.07 5.93
N SER A 500 -17.72 12.85 4.85
CA SER A 500 -18.58 14.02 4.67
C SER A 500 -20.06 13.64 4.74
N TYR A 501 -20.43 12.50 4.15
CA TYR A 501 -21.79 11.95 4.26
C TYR A 501 -22.17 11.55 5.67
N LEU A 502 -21.33 10.81 6.37
CA LEU A 502 -21.58 10.41 7.76
C LEU A 502 -21.78 11.66 8.64
N MET A 503 -20.95 12.69 8.45
CA MET A 503 -21.06 13.95 9.21
C MET A 503 -22.35 14.72 8.91
N VAL A 504 -22.80 14.73 7.65
CA VAL A 504 -24.09 15.34 7.26
C VAL A 504 -25.26 14.53 7.82
N LEU A 505 -25.23 13.20 7.71
CA LEU A 505 -26.29 12.32 8.20
C LEU A 505 -26.42 12.32 9.72
N MET A 506 -25.32 12.47 10.45
CA MET A 506 -25.33 12.64 11.90
C MET A 506 -25.82 14.03 12.34
N GLY A 507 -25.97 14.98 11.41
CA GLY A 507 -26.39 16.36 11.68
C GLY A 507 -25.28 17.25 12.25
N LEU A 508 -24.01 16.88 12.06
CA LEU A 508 -22.85 17.62 12.58
C LEU A 508 -22.39 18.73 11.64
N VAL A 509 -22.61 18.55 10.33
CA VAL A 509 -22.16 19.48 9.28
C VAL A 509 -23.28 19.69 8.27
N SER A 510 -23.40 20.91 7.75
CA SER A 510 -24.31 21.22 6.64
C SER A 510 -23.87 20.61 5.31
N LYS A 511 -24.83 20.29 4.44
CA LYS A 511 -24.56 19.76 3.09
C LYS A 511 -23.61 20.65 2.28
N GLN A 512 -23.76 21.97 2.35
CA GLN A 512 -22.93 22.92 1.62
C GLN A 512 -21.48 22.95 2.13
N ALA A 513 -21.27 22.83 3.45
CA ALA A 513 -19.93 22.74 4.00
C ALA A 513 -19.25 21.43 3.59
N ALA A 514 -19.97 20.31 3.65
CA ALA A 514 -19.49 19.01 3.17
C ALA A 514 -19.07 19.05 1.69
N ILE A 515 -19.90 19.60 0.80
CA ILE A 515 -19.58 19.71 -0.63
C ILE A 515 -18.30 20.53 -0.89
N ARG A 516 -18.11 21.63 -0.15
CA ARG A 516 -16.90 22.47 -0.24
C ARG A 516 -15.64 21.75 0.24
N VAL A 517 -15.74 21.02 1.36
CA VAL A 517 -14.63 20.23 1.91
C VAL A 517 -14.23 19.12 0.94
N VAL A 518 -15.21 18.36 0.41
CA VAL A 518 -14.96 17.32 -0.60
C VAL A 518 -14.23 17.89 -1.81
N TYR A 519 -14.70 19.03 -2.34
CA TYR A 519 -14.06 19.66 -3.50
C TYR A 519 -12.63 20.10 -3.22
N PHE A 520 -12.39 20.77 -2.09
CA PHE A 520 -11.06 21.23 -1.72
C PHE A 520 -10.09 20.06 -1.50
N ALA A 521 -10.54 19.02 -0.79
CA ALA A 521 -9.79 17.79 -0.60
C ALA A 521 -9.50 17.12 -1.95
N THR A 522 -10.47 17.01 -2.85
CA THR A 522 -10.28 16.41 -4.18
C THR A 522 -9.21 17.15 -4.97
N ILE A 523 -9.23 18.48 -5.00
CA ILE A 523 -8.20 19.28 -5.69
C ILE A 523 -6.82 19.04 -5.10
N LEU A 524 -6.74 19.02 -3.78
CA LEU A 524 -5.48 18.84 -3.08
C LEU A 524 -4.89 17.44 -3.28
N PHE A 525 -5.70 16.39 -3.10
CA PHE A 525 -5.28 15.00 -3.28
C PHE A 525 -5.01 14.66 -4.74
N LEU A 526 -5.89 15.02 -5.69
CA LEU A 526 -5.61 14.75 -7.11
C LEU A 526 -4.47 15.62 -7.65
N GLY A 527 -4.34 16.86 -7.17
CA GLY A 527 -3.27 17.78 -7.59
C GLY A 527 -1.88 17.38 -7.12
N THR A 528 -1.78 16.51 -6.12
CA THR A 528 -0.50 16.05 -5.56
C THR A 528 -0.30 14.54 -5.77
N GLY A 529 -1.29 13.70 -5.42
CA GLY A 529 -1.20 12.24 -5.46
C GLY A 529 -1.09 11.63 -6.86
N LEU A 530 -1.70 12.20 -7.89
CA LEU A 530 -1.65 11.63 -9.26
C LEU A 530 -0.23 11.62 -9.85
N LEU A 531 0.55 12.68 -9.59
CA LEU A 531 1.99 12.73 -9.95
C LEU A 531 2.89 12.23 -8.83
N GLY A 532 2.39 12.27 -7.58
CA GLY A 532 3.03 11.77 -6.38
C GLY A 532 3.35 10.28 -6.42
N ILE A 533 2.62 9.48 -7.21
CA ILE A 533 2.93 8.07 -7.51
C ILE A 533 4.40 7.84 -7.86
N SER A 534 5.06 8.85 -8.43
CA SER A 534 6.46 8.78 -8.87
C SER A 534 7.45 8.52 -7.73
N HIS A 535 7.07 8.68 -6.46
CA HIS A 535 7.94 8.28 -5.33
C HIS A 535 8.13 6.76 -5.22
N ASN A 536 7.25 5.95 -5.79
CA ASN A 536 7.41 4.50 -5.88
C ASN A 536 8.36 4.10 -7.02
N PHE A 537 8.76 5.07 -7.86
CA PHE A 537 9.57 4.83 -9.05
C PHE A 537 11.01 5.32 -8.91
N TYR A 538 11.43 5.76 -7.72
CA TYR A 538 12.79 6.26 -7.50
C TYR A 538 13.86 5.24 -7.90
N TRP A 539 13.64 3.98 -7.52
CA TRP A 539 14.63 2.91 -7.70
C TRP A 539 14.21 1.89 -8.76
N ASN A 540 13.01 2.02 -9.32
CA ASN A 540 12.51 1.16 -10.38
C ASN A 540 12.91 1.66 -11.79
N ALA A 541 14.22 1.85 -11.95
CA ALA A 541 14.90 2.13 -13.21
C ALA A 541 14.33 3.25 -14.11
N LYS A 542 13.81 4.35 -13.53
CA LYS A 542 13.31 5.53 -14.27
C LYS A 542 14.36 6.63 -14.40
N PRO A 543 14.23 7.57 -15.36
CA PRO A 543 15.13 8.72 -15.44
C PRO A 543 14.97 9.70 -14.25
N VAL A 544 15.94 10.61 -14.11
CA VAL A 544 15.96 11.64 -13.03
C VAL A 544 14.69 12.50 -13.03
N ALA A 545 14.08 12.75 -14.18
CA ALA A 545 12.85 13.54 -14.30
C ALA A 545 11.69 12.94 -13.48
N THR A 546 11.56 11.60 -13.45
CA THR A 546 10.54 10.93 -12.63
C THR A 546 10.84 11.08 -11.14
N MET A 547 12.10 10.98 -10.73
CA MET A 547 12.50 11.23 -9.34
C MET A 547 12.20 12.66 -8.90
N ALA A 548 12.41 13.65 -9.78
CA ALA A 548 12.06 15.04 -9.52
C ALA A 548 10.56 15.22 -9.24
N LEU A 549 9.73 14.66 -10.12
CA LEU A 549 8.27 14.67 -9.95
C LEU A 549 7.85 13.97 -8.66
N GLY A 550 8.42 12.79 -8.40
CA GLY A 550 8.16 12.04 -7.17
C GLY A 550 8.48 12.89 -5.96
N SER A 551 9.70 13.41 -5.85
CA SER A 551 10.12 14.21 -4.68
C SER A 551 9.20 15.40 -4.42
N VAL A 552 8.90 16.19 -5.45
CA VAL A 552 8.06 17.39 -5.28
C VAL A 552 6.62 17.01 -4.98
N PHE A 553 5.96 16.25 -5.85
CA PHE A 553 4.51 16.03 -5.75
C PHE A 553 4.12 15.11 -4.58
N SER A 554 4.95 14.12 -4.22
CA SER A 554 4.70 13.29 -3.04
C SER A 554 4.86 14.08 -1.73
N THR A 555 5.89 14.92 -1.61
CA THR A 555 6.08 15.74 -0.40
C THR A 555 4.94 16.77 -0.25
N LEU A 556 4.41 17.28 -1.37
CA LEU A 556 3.22 18.13 -1.35
C LEU A 556 1.96 17.43 -0.84
N GLN A 557 1.88 16.09 -0.90
CA GLN A 557 0.77 15.33 -0.30
C GLN A 557 0.69 15.47 1.22
N PHE A 558 1.74 15.97 1.88
CA PHE A 558 1.67 16.27 3.33
C PHE A 558 0.95 17.59 3.63
N VAL A 559 0.85 18.51 2.66
CA VAL A 559 0.16 19.80 2.86
C VAL A 559 -1.30 19.60 3.27
N PRO A 560 -2.12 18.80 2.58
CA PRO A 560 -3.50 18.51 2.97
C PRO A 560 -3.61 17.87 4.36
N LEU A 561 -2.66 17.03 4.73
CA LEU A 561 -2.65 16.32 6.01
C LEU A 561 -2.42 17.25 7.20
N ILE A 562 -1.58 18.28 7.04
CA ILE A 562 -1.39 19.33 8.06
C ILE A 562 -2.70 20.10 8.31
N LEU A 563 -3.49 20.33 7.26
CA LEU A 563 -4.75 21.05 7.38
C LEU A 563 -5.80 20.29 8.17
N LEU A 564 -5.79 18.95 8.07
CA LEU A 564 -6.66 18.09 8.88
C LEU A 564 -6.37 18.29 10.37
N THR A 565 -5.11 18.53 10.75
CA THR A 565 -4.70 18.83 12.13
C THR A 565 -5.19 20.20 12.60
N VAL A 566 -5.14 21.23 11.74
CA VAL A 566 -5.67 22.57 12.05
C VAL A 566 -7.18 22.50 12.33
N GLU A 567 -7.91 21.68 11.59
CA GLU A 567 -9.34 21.47 11.79
C GLU A 567 -9.65 20.43 12.89
N ALA A 568 -8.68 19.64 13.35
CA ALA A 568 -8.89 18.54 14.30
C ALA A 568 -9.47 18.99 15.65
N TRP A 569 -9.05 20.15 16.17
CA TRP A 569 -9.60 20.70 17.42
C TRP A 569 -11.08 21.06 17.28
N ARG A 570 -11.45 21.66 16.14
CA ARG A 570 -12.84 22.02 15.83
C ARG A 570 -13.66 20.76 15.56
N PHE A 571 -13.08 19.80 14.86
CA PHE A 571 -13.65 18.50 14.58
C PHE A 571 -14.00 17.77 15.88
N LYS A 572 -13.05 17.60 16.81
CA LYS A 572 -13.26 16.94 18.12
C LYS A 572 -14.40 17.58 18.93
N ASN A 573 -14.54 18.89 18.87
CA ASN A 573 -15.56 19.64 19.61
C ASN A 573 -16.85 19.85 18.80
N MET A 574 -16.94 19.33 17.58
CA MET A 574 -18.09 19.53 16.69
C MET A 574 -19.43 19.05 17.27
N PRO A 575 -19.51 17.93 18.01
CA PRO A 575 -20.75 17.56 18.70
C PRO A 575 -21.20 18.63 19.70
N LYS A 576 -20.26 19.31 20.38
CA LYS A 576 -20.59 20.43 21.29
C LYS A 576 -21.09 21.63 20.50
N PHE A 577 -20.42 21.99 19.40
CA PHE A 577 -20.79 23.14 18.59
C PHE A 577 -22.10 22.96 17.79
N ALA A 578 -22.43 21.74 17.39
CA ALA A 578 -23.64 21.42 16.64
C ALA A 578 -24.92 21.57 17.48
N VAL A 579 -24.81 21.50 18.81
CA VAL A 579 -25.94 21.56 19.75
C VAL A 579 -26.20 23.00 20.27
N GLY A 580 -25.27 23.95 20.10
CA GLY A 580 -25.44 25.38 20.48
C GLY A 580 -24.91 25.71 21.89
N ASP A 581 -25.32 26.85 22.47
CA ASP A 581 -25.05 27.27 23.88
C ASP A 581 -25.91 26.46 24.88
N VAL A 582 -26.05 25.17 24.61
CA VAL A 582 -26.84 24.25 25.41
C VAL A 582 -25.87 23.51 26.33
N GLU A 583 -26.22 23.41 27.61
CA GLU A 583 -25.36 22.78 28.61
C GLU A 583 -24.89 21.37 28.19
N TYR A 584 -23.65 21.05 28.55
CA TYR A 584 -22.96 19.78 28.30
C TYR A 584 -23.81 18.53 28.63
N ASN A 585 -24.75 18.66 29.55
CA ASN A 585 -25.66 17.59 29.98
C ASN A 585 -26.66 17.15 28.89
N GLN A 586 -26.88 17.93 27.82
CA GLN A 586 -27.72 17.57 26.67
C GLN A 586 -26.94 16.87 25.52
N LEU A 587 -25.60 16.75 25.61
CA LEU A 587 -24.81 15.85 24.74
C LEU A 587 -25.10 14.36 25.02
N SER A 588 -25.80 14.06 26.12
CA SER A 588 -26.29 12.73 26.46
C SER A 588 -27.22 12.12 25.40
N GLY A 589 -27.72 12.93 24.45
CA GLY A 589 -28.62 12.50 23.37
C GLY A 589 -27.98 12.23 22.00
N PHE A 590 -26.66 12.32 21.82
CA PHE A 590 -26.02 12.05 20.51
C PHE A 590 -26.10 10.56 20.14
N GLY A 591 -26.63 10.22 18.96
CA GLY A 591 -26.89 8.84 18.56
C GLY A 591 -25.68 8.00 18.13
N PHE A 592 -24.53 8.64 17.86
CA PHE A 592 -23.36 7.98 17.24
C PHE A 592 -22.00 8.27 17.91
N PRO A 593 -21.88 8.26 19.25
CA PRO A 593 -20.64 8.62 19.94
C PRO A 593 -19.49 7.69 19.59
N GLU A 594 -19.74 6.39 19.37
CA GLU A 594 -18.72 5.42 18.97
C GLU A 594 -18.17 5.72 17.56
N VAL A 595 -19.06 5.95 16.59
CA VAL A 595 -18.68 6.28 15.21
C VAL A 595 -17.80 7.51 15.19
N PHE A 596 -18.18 8.53 15.95
CA PHE A 596 -17.42 9.78 16.04
C PHE A 596 -16.02 9.58 16.63
N LYS A 597 -15.83 8.70 17.63
CA LYS A 597 -14.50 8.35 18.15
C LYS A 597 -13.60 7.79 17.05
N TYR A 598 -14.12 6.89 16.22
CA TYR A 598 -13.38 6.36 15.08
C TYR A 598 -13.03 7.44 14.05
N LEU A 599 -13.94 8.37 13.75
CA LEU A 599 -13.63 9.49 12.86
C LEU A 599 -12.54 10.42 13.41
N VAL A 600 -12.49 10.62 14.73
CA VAL A 600 -11.38 11.34 15.39
C VAL A 600 -10.07 10.56 15.26
N ALA A 601 -10.10 9.23 15.44
CA ALA A 601 -8.93 8.38 15.23
C ALA A 601 -8.43 8.43 13.77
N VAL A 602 -9.33 8.42 12.79
CA VAL A 602 -8.98 8.61 11.36
C VAL A 602 -8.18 9.90 11.17
N ASN A 603 -8.63 11.02 11.74
CA ASN A 603 -7.89 12.29 11.61
C ASN A 603 -6.49 12.18 12.25
N PHE A 604 -6.39 11.63 13.47
CA PHE A 604 -5.11 11.42 14.14
C PHE A 604 -4.15 10.57 13.29
N TRP A 605 -4.59 9.40 12.83
CA TRP A 605 -3.75 8.49 12.05
C TRP A 605 -3.48 8.98 10.64
N ASN A 606 -4.32 9.83 10.07
CA ASN A 606 -4.03 10.43 8.78
C ASN A 606 -2.86 11.42 8.90
N PHE A 607 -2.85 12.25 9.95
CA PHE A 607 -1.69 13.08 10.24
C PHE A 607 -0.46 12.27 10.66
N PHE A 608 -0.60 11.38 11.65
CA PHE A 608 0.54 10.66 12.25
C PHE A 608 1.03 9.50 11.39
N GLY A 609 0.13 8.60 10.98
CA GLY A 609 0.46 7.43 10.19
C GLY A 609 0.76 7.76 8.74
N ALA A 610 -0.16 8.41 8.02
CA ALA A 610 0.07 8.76 6.63
C ALA A 610 1.07 9.93 6.48
N GLY A 611 0.92 10.97 7.31
CA GLY A 611 1.77 12.15 7.24
C GLY A 611 3.16 11.99 7.86
N VAL A 612 3.24 11.86 9.18
CA VAL A 612 4.54 11.81 9.91
C VAL A 612 5.32 10.55 9.56
N MET A 613 4.70 9.36 9.56
CA MET A 613 5.42 8.13 9.20
C MET A 613 5.63 7.99 7.69
N GLY A 614 4.84 8.67 6.85
CA GLY A 614 5.09 8.71 5.40
C GLY A 614 6.24 9.64 5.03
N ILE A 615 6.33 10.84 5.62
CA ILE A 615 7.37 11.81 5.22
C ILE A 615 8.79 11.35 5.54
N ILE A 616 8.98 10.58 6.63
CA ILE A 616 10.29 10.05 7.04
C ILE A 616 10.86 9.03 6.03
N ILE A 617 10.02 8.48 5.17
CA ILE A 617 10.43 7.54 4.11
C ILE A 617 10.30 8.14 2.70
N ASN A 618 9.90 9.41 2.57
CA ASN A 618 9.48 9.96 1.28
C ASN A 618 10.59 10.64 0.48
N LEU A 619 11.47 11.43 1.12
CA LEU A 619 12.50 12.17 0.39
C LEU A 619 13.48 11.20 -0.29
N PRO A 620 13.91 11.42 -1.55
CA PRO A 620 14.79 10.49 -2.26
C PRO A 620 16.03 10.07 -1.46
N ILE A 621 16.66 10.99 -0.74
CA ILE A 621 17.85 10.67 0.07
C ILE A 621 17.53 9.80 1.30
N MET A 622 16.37 9.98 1.92
CA MET A 622 15.92 9.13 3.04
C MET A 622 15.52 7.76 2.50
N ASN A 623 14.68 7.76 1.47
CA ASN A 623 14.19 6.56 0.81
C ASN A 623 15.33 5.73 0.20
N TYR A 624 16.44 6.34 -0.24
CA TYR A 624 17.59 5.60 -0.77
C TYR A 624 18.15 4.55 0.20
N PHE A 625 18.14 4.83 1.50
CA PHE A 625 18.59 3.90 2.53
C PHE A 625 17.44 3.09 3.16
N GLU A 626 16.24 3.63 3.13
CA GLU A 626 15.08 3.03 3.78
C GLU A 626 14.26 2.12 2.85
N HIS A 627 14.33 2.30 1.53
CA HIS A 627 13.49 1.57 0.58
C HIS A 627 13.61 0.06 0.77
N GLY A 628 12.47 -0.59 0.95
CA GLY A 628 12.39 -2.00 1.31
C GLY A 628 12.84 -2.29 2.75
N THR A 629 12.57 -1.44 3.73
CA THR A 629 12.91 -1.72 5.15
C THR A 629 11.68 -1.60 6.06
N TYR A 630 11.88 -1.80 7.37
CA TYR A 630 10.80 -1.83 8.36
C TYR A 630 10.11 -0.48 8.60
N LEU A 631 10.71 0.65 8.20
CA LEU A 631 10.01 1.95 8.31
C LEU A 631 8.85 2.05 7.30
N THR A 632 8.94 1.37 6.15
CA THR A 632 7.83 1.16 5.22
C THR A 632 6.72 0.34 5.88
N VAL A 633 7.07 -0.76 6.57
CA VAL A 633 6.09 -1.58 7.33
C VAL A 633 5.42 -0.77 8.44
N ASN A 634 6.17 0.09 9.12
CA ASN A 634 5.69 1.01 10.14
C ASN A 634 4.65 1.99 9.57
N HIS A 635 5.00 2.69 8.50
CA HIS A 635 4.08 3.59 7.80
C HIS A 635 2.84 2.85 7.30
N ALA A 636 3.01 1.70 6.64
CA ALA A 636 1.92 0.90 6.09
C ALA A 636 0.88 0.53 7.15
N HIS A 637 1.28 0.04 8.33
CA HIS A 637 0.33 -0.27 9.40
C HIS A 637 -0.35 0.98 9.96
N ALA A 638 0.43 2.04 10.21
CA ALA A 638 -0.08 3.28 10.78
C ALA A 638 -1.06 4.01 9.84
N ALA A 639 -0.83 3.95 8.52
CA ALA A 639 -1.68 4.53 7.50
C ALA A 639 -2.87 3.62 7.15
N LEU A 640 -2.63 2.39 6.69
CA LEU A 640 -3.67 1.49 6.20
C LEU A 640 -4.67 1.12 7.29
N MET A 641 -4.22 0.63 8.44
CA MET A 641 -5.15 0.31 9.55
C MET A 641 -5.64 1.59 10.25
N GLY A 642 -4.73 2.53 10.51
CA GLY A 642 -5.05 3.74 11.26
C GLY A 642 -6.04 4.66 10.56
N VAL A 643 -5.98 4.78 9.23
CA VAL A 643 -6.90 5.61 8.42
C VAL A 643 -8.01 4.72 7.84
N TYR A 644 -7.66 3.83 6.92
CA TYR A 644 -8.62 3.05 6.14
C TYR A 644 -9.35 1.99 6.97
N GLY A 645 -8.66 1.39 7.93
CA GLY A 645 -9.26 0.47 8.89
C GLY A 645 -10.26 1.19 9.81
N ASN A 646 -9.86 2.28 10.46
CA ASN A 646 -10.74 3.02 11.38
C ASN A 646 -11.99 3.59 10.67
N ILE A 647 -11.88 4.13 9.44
CA ILE A 647 -13.06 4.61 8.71
C ILE A 647 -14.01 3.47 8.33
N SER A 648 -13.46 2.31 7.97
CA SER A 648 -14.25 1.11 7.65
C SER A 648 -15.04 0.61 8.85
N VAL A 649 -14.41 0.60 10.03
CA VAL A 649 -15.10 0.29 11.29
C VAL A 649 -16.13 1.36 11.62
N ALA A 650 -15.82 2.65 11.45
CA ALA A 650 -16.78 3.74 11.68
C ALA A 650 -18.05 3.57 10.83
N ALA A 651 -17.89 3.26 9.54
CA ALA A 651 -19.01 3.10 8.62
C ALA A 651 -19.82 1.82 8.91
N CYS A 652 -19.14 0.72 9.29
CA CYS A 652 -19.77 -0.50 9.79
C CYS A 652 -20.61 -0.24 11.04
N LEU A 653 -20.07 0.47 12.03
CA LEU A 653 -20.77 0.81 13.26
C LEU A 653 -21.93 1.76 13.01
N PHE A 654 -21.78 2.74 12.11
CA PHE A 654 -22.86 3.65 11.73
C PHE A 654 -24.06 2.90 11.15
N ALA A 655 -23.84 2.03 10.16
CA ALA A 655 -24.89 1.22 9.58
C ALA A 655 -25.48 0.25 10.62
N SER A 656 -24.64 -0.41 11.41
CA SER A 656 -25.07 -1.37 12.44
C SER A 656 -25.93 -0.71 13.51
N LYS A 657 -25.60 0.51 13.96
CA LYS A 657 -26.40 1.25 14.95
C LYS A 657 -27.81 1.57 14.44
N LEU A 658 -27.97 1.79 13.13
CA LEU A 658 -29.27 2.03 12.50
C LEU A 658 -30.06 0.75 12.19
N ILE A 659 -29.37 -0.36 11.90
CA ILE A 659 -29.99 -1.63 11.52
C ILE A 659 -30.32 -2.51 12.73
N LEU A 660 -29.53 -2.46 13.80
CA LEU A 660 -29.72 -3.30 14.99
C LEU A 660 -30.79 -2.72 15.93
N LYS A 661 -31.49 -3.62 16.64
CA LYS A 661 -32.36 -3.22 17.74
C LYS A 661 -31.55 -2.56 18.86
N PRO A 662 -32.05 -1.47 19.47
CA PRO A 662 -31.33 -0.75 20.53
C PRO A 662 -30.83 -1.65 21.66
N GLU A 663 -31.63 -2.63 22.10
CA GLU A 663 -31.26 -3.53 23.21
C GLU A 663 -30.06 -4.45 22.91
N LYS A 664 -29.67 -4.58 21.63
CA LYS A 664 -28.55 -5.43 21.20
C LYS A 664 -27.22 -4.69 21.15
N TRP A 665 -27.25 -3.37 21.26
CA TRP A 665 -26.06 -2.52 21.28
C TRP A 665 -25.37 -2.54 22.64
N ASN A 666 -24.04 -2.44 22.67
CA ASN A 666 -23.26 -2.43 23.91
C ASN A 666 -22.15 -1.37 23.83
N ASP A 667 -22.38 -0.21 24.46
CA ASP A 667 -21.48 0.93 24.41
C ASP A 667 -20.13 0.64 25.10
N LYS A 668 -20.15 -0.07 26.23
CA LYS A 668 -18.94 -0.43 26.98
C LYS A 668 -18.00 -1.29 26.12
N LEU A 669 -18.57 -2.28 25.44
CA LEU A 669 -17.83 -3.16 24.55
C LEU A 669 -17.22 -2.38 23.37
N MET A 670 -18.01 -1.53 22.70
CA MET A 670 -17.52 -0.72 21.58
C MET A 670 -16.42 0.25 22.01
N ASN A 671 -16.49 0.79 23.23
CA ASN A 671 -15.42 1.62 23.79
C ASN A 671 -14.14 0.81 24.06
N THR A 672 -14.25 -0.40 24.60
CA THR A 672 -13.10 -1.30 24.79
C THR A 672 -12.47 -1.67 23.45
N VAL A 673 -13.29 -2.00 22.44
CA VAL A 673 -12.83 -2.32 21.08
C VAL A 673 -12.05 -1.14 20.49
N PHE A 674 -12.59 0.07 20.57
CA PHE A 674 -11.95 1.27 20.05
C PHE A 674 -10.56 1.49 20.64
N TRP A 675 -10.44 1.46 21.97
CA TRP A 675 -9.15 1.68 22.64
C TRP A 675 -8.17 0.56 22.38
N SER A 676 -8.63 -0.69 22.34
CA SER A 676 -7.76 -1.84 22.10
C SER A 676 -7.19 -1.83 20.68
N ILE A 677 -7.99 -1.47 19.66
CA ILE A 677 -7.52 -1.31 18.29
C ILE A 677 -6.47 -0.18 18.20
N ASN A 678 -6.77 1.00 18.72
CA ASN A 678 -5.88 2.16 18.55
C ASN A 678 -4.64 2.09 19.45
N ALA A 679 -4.78 1.67 20.70
CA ALA A 679 -3.65 1.47 21.60
C ALA A 679 -2.80 0.28 21.16
N GLY A 680 -3.40 -0.83 20.72
CA GLY A 680 -2.67 -1.97 20.18
C GLY A 680 -1.85 -1.61 18.95
N LEU A 681 -2.42 -0.85 18.00
CA LEU A 681 -1.71 -0.34 16.82
C LEU A 681 -0.55 0.58 17.21
N MET A 682 -0.79 1.54 18.12
CA MET A 682 0.26 2.43 18.62
C MET A 682 1.37 1.66 19.34
N LEU A 683 1.03 0.64 20.13
CA LEU A 683 1.99 -0.21 20.82
C LEU A 683 2.88 -0.97 19.81
N MET A 684 2.33 -1.49 18.71
CA MET A 684 3.14 -2.12 17.65
C MET A 684 4.13 -1.12 17.03
N VAL A 685 3.69 0.12 16.80
CA VAL A 685 4.53 1.20 16.25
C VAL A 685 5.70 1.52 17.19
N ILE A 686 5.42 1.78 18.47
CA ILE A 686 6.44 2.28 19.40
C ILE A 686 7.35 1.18 19.97
N LEU A 687 6.89 -0.06 20.04
CA LEU A 687 7.64 -1.17 20.62
C LEU A 687 8.47 -1.95 19.59
N ASP A 688 8.13 -1.87 18.30
CA ASP A 688 8.80 -2.65 17.25
C ASP A 688 8.97 -1.87 15.95
N LEU A 689 7.88 -1.57 15.23
CA LEU A 689 7.97 -1.17 13.83
C LEU A 689 8.88 0.05 13.60
N PHE A 690 8.72 1.10 14.41
CA PHE A 690 9.55 2.30 14.34
C PHE A 690 10.98 2.09 14.88
N PRO A 691 11.21 1.57 16.11
CA PRO A 691 12.58 1.36 16.61
C PRO A 691 13.37 0.31 15.81
N ALA A 692 12.75 -0.81 15.41
CA ALA A 692 13.39 -1.83 14.60
C ALA A 692 13.73 -1.30 13.20
N GLY A 693 12.81 -0.55 12.58
CA GLY A 693 13.06 0.15 11.33
C GLY A 693 14.19 1.19 11.42
N SER A 694 14.27 1.92 12.54
CA SER A 694 15.35 2.89 12.77
C SER A 694 16.72 2.22 12.94
N LEU A 695 16.78 1.08 13.63
CA LEU A 695 17.99 0.26 13.74
C LEU A 695 18.39 -0.33 12.39
N GLN A 696 17.42 -0.79 11.60
CA GLN A 696 17.64 -1.31 10.25
C GLN A 696 18.18 -0.21 9.34
N PHE A 697 17.56 0.98 9.34
CA PHE A 697 18.04 2.15 8.61
C PHE A 697 19.49 2.47 8.96
N LYS A 698 19.83 2.50 10.26
CA LYS A 698 21.21 2.71 10.72
C LYS A 698 22.16 1.63 10.16
N ALA A 699 21.77 0.36 10.23
CA ALA A 699 22.57 -0.74 9.71
C ALA A 699 22.80 -0.63 8.20
N VAL A 700 21.79 -0.18 7.44
CA VAL A 700 21.92 0.10 6.00
C VAL A 700 22.92 1.24 5.77
N VAL A 701 22.80 2.36 6.49
CA VAL A 701 23.73 3.49 6.38
C VAL A 701 25.17 3.11 6.73
N GLU A 702 25.38 2.22 7.70
CA GLU A 702 26.72 1.80 8.13
C GLU A 702 27.36 0.72 7.24
N LYS A 703 26.57 -0.22 6.70
CA LYS A 703 27.11 -1.43 6.03
C LYS A 703 26.56 -1.69 4.62
N GLY A 704 25.34 -1.24 4.32
CA GLY A 704 24.64 -1.52 3.06
C GLY A 704 23.31 -2.24 3.23
N LEU A 705 22.45 -2.18 2.20
CA LEU A 705 21.10 -2.76 2.26
C LEU A 705 21.13 -4.28 2.41
N TRP A 706 22.09 -4.94 1.73
CA TRP A 706 22.29 -6.39 1.80
C TRP A 706 22.44 -6.88 3.25
N TYR A 707 23.09 -6.09 4.12
CA TYR A 707 23.27 -6.43 5.53
C TYR A 707 22.02 -6.12 6.34
N GLY A 708 21.39 -4.95 6.15
CA GLY A 708 20.15 -4.61 6.85
C GLY A 708 19.00 -5.59 6.56
N ARG A 709 19.07 -6.31 5.44
CA ARG A 709 18.10 -7.34 5.02
C ARG A 709 18.57 -8.78 5.25
N SER A 710 19.74 -8.98 5.86
CA SER A 710 20.28 -10.32 6.08
C SER A 710 19.61 -11.03 7.26
N THR A 711 19.69 -12.36 7.26
CA THR A 711 19.25 -13.19 8.40
C THR A 711 20.06 -12.90 9.66
N GLU A 712 21.37 -12.60 9.52
CA GLU A 712 22.23 -12.18 10.63
C GLU A 712 21.67 -10.96 11.37
N PHE A 713 21.11 -10.00 10.64
CA PHE A 713 20.49 -8.81 11.25
C PHE A 713 19.09 -9.07 11.82
N ILE A 714 18.24 -9.79 11.06
CA ILE A 714 16.81 -9.96 11.40
C ILE A 714 16.59 -10.98 12.54
N ASP A 715 17.34 -12.08 12.55
CA ASP A 715 17.07 -13.19 13.48
C ASP A 715 17.79 -13.04 14.81
N GLN A 716 18.70 -12.08 14.95
CA GLN A 716 19.56 -11.93 16.12
C GLN A 716 19.48 -10.53 16.73
N GLY A 717 20.06 -10.40 17.93
CA GLY A 717 20.27 -9.12 18.59
C GLY A 717 18.98 -8.37 18.94
N ILE A 718 19.04 -7.04 18.86
CA ILE A 718 17.98 -6.12 19.31
C ILE A 718 16.75 -6.21 18.40
N PHE A 719 16.94 -6.42 17.09
CA PHE A 719 15.83 -6.50 16.14
C PHE A 719 14.84 -7.61 16.53
N HIS A 720 15.36 -8.82 16.75
CA HIS A 720 14.55 -9.96 17.19
C HIS A 720 13.83 -9.70 18.53
N GLN A 721 14.49 -9.04 19.49
CA GLN A 721 13.89 -8.67 20.77
C GLN A 721 12.73 -7.67 20.63
N LEU A 722 12.89 -6.66 19.77
CA LEU A 722 11.81 -5.70 19.46
C LEU A 722 10.62 -6.40 18.81
N THR A 723 10.86 -7.34 17.89
CA THR A 723 9.78 -8.11 17.26
C THR A 723 9.01 -8.96 18.27
N TRP A 724 9.64 -9.46 19.32
CA TRP A 724 8.94 -10.07 20.45
C TRP A 724 8.03 -9.08 21.19
N LEU A 725 8.51 -7.85 21.44
CA LEU A 725 7.71 -6.81 22.09
C LEU A 725 6.51 -6.37 21.24
N ARG A 726 6.58 -6.48 19.91
CA ARG A 726 5.40 -6.31 19.02
C ARG A 726 4.23 -7.19 19.44
N GLY A 727 4.52 -8.39 19.95
CA GLY A 727 3.52 -9.34 20.44
C GLY A 727 2.58 -8.72 21.48
N VAL A 728 3.06 -7.81 22.32
CA VAL A 728 2.23 -7.09 23.32
C VAL A 728 1.16 -6.24 22.63
N GLY A 729 1.57 -5.39 21.69
CA GLY A 729 0.65 -4.56 20.91
C GLY A 729 -0.31 -5.40 20.08
N ALA A 730 0.19 -6.49 19.48
CA ALA A 730 -0.61 -7.42 18.70
C ALA A 730 -1.68 -8.16 19.51
N MET A 731 -1.37 -8.59 20.73
CA MET A 731 -2.36 -9.23 21.61
C MET A 731 -3.43 -8.24 22.09
N VAL A 732 -3.05 -7.00 22.43
CA VAL A 732 -4.02 -5.94 22.78
C VAL A 732 -4.95 -5.67 21.61
N PHE A 733 -4.40 -5.51 20.40
CA PHE A 733 -5.16 -5.29 19.18
C PHE A 733 -6.13 -6.45 18.90
N PHE A 734 -5.64 -7.69 18.95
CA PHE A 734 -6.39 -8.88 18.55
C PHE A 734 -7.42 -9.32 19.60
N LEU A 735 -7.01 -9.50 20.86
CA LEU A 735 -7.87 -10.04 21.92
C LEU A 735 -8.83 -8.98 22.49
N GLY A 736 -8.39 -7.73 22.60
CA GLY A 736 -9.22 -6.63 23.12
C GLY A 736 -10.04 -5.90 22.04
N GLY A 737 -9.54 -5.89 20.79
CA GLY A 737 -10.12 -5.12 19.69
C GLY A 737 -10.90 -5.99 18.69
N VAL A 738 -10.18 -6.77 17.92
CA VAL A 738 -10.72 -7.49 16.75
C VAL A 738 -11.64 -8.65 17.15
N SER A 739 -11.23 -9.46 18.13
CA SER A 739 -12.03 -10.60 18.59
C SER A 739 -13.36 -10.16 19.20
N PRO A 740 -13.43 -9.14 20.08
CA PRO A 740 -14.70 -8.70 20.65
C PRO A 740 -15.58 -7.97 19.63
N LEU A 741 -15.00 -7.25 18.66
CA LEU A 741 -15.75 -6.69 17.52
C LEU A 741 -16.38 -7.79 16.66
N THR A 742 -15.62 -8.85 16.39
CA THR A 742 -16.11 -10.02 15.66
C THR A 742 -17.24 -10.72 16.40
N TRP A 743 -17.03 -10.97 17.70
CA TRP A 743 -18.08 -11.53 18.56
C TRP A 743 -19.35 -10.67 18.56
N PHE A 744 -19.20 -9.35 18.63
CA PHE A 744 -20.33 -8.41 18.54
C PHE A 744 -21.09 -8.61 17.23
N MET A 745 -20.44 -8.51 16.08
CA MET A 745 -21.11 -8.64 14.79
C MET A 745 -21.76 -10.01 14.59
N VAL A 746 -21.07 -11.10 14.96
CA VAL A 746 -21.53 -12.47 14.71
C VAL A 746 -22.79 -12.81 15.51
N THR A 747 -22.83 -12.46 16.78
CA THR A 747 -23.93 -12.83 17.69
C THR A 747 -25.19 -11.98 17.50
N ARG A 748 -25.10 -10.83 16.83
CA ARG A 748 -26.24 -9.91 16.61
C ARG A 748 -26.98 -10.11 15.28
N ILE A 749 -26.68 -11.17 14.52
CA ILE A 749 -27.34 -11.45 13.24
C ILE A 749 -28.88 -11.59 13.34
N ARG A 750 -29.39 -12.10 14.47
CA ARG A 750 -30.84 -12.21 14.75
C ARG A 750 -31.43 -10.96 15.42
N GLY A 751 -30.62 -9.92 15.62
CA GLY A 751 -30.95 -8.69 16.34
C GLY A 751 -31.32 -7.52 15.44
N LEU A 752 -31.57 -7.75 14.15
CA LEU A 752 -31.93 -6.69 13.19
C LEU A 752 -33.33 -6.15 13.47
N LYS A 753 -33.54 -4.86 13.21
CA LYS A 753 -34.86 -4.21 13.23
C LYS A 753 -35.77 -4.79 12.14
N LYS A 754 -37.08 -4.72 12.39
CA LYS A 754 -38.09 -5.30 11.51
C LYS A 754 -38.16 -4.61 10.15
#